data_AF-A0A2T5BUX9-F1
#
_entry.id   AF-A0A2T5BUX9-F1
#
_cell.length_a   1.000
_cell.length_b   1.000
_cell.length_c   1.000
_cell.angle_alpha   90.00
_cell.angle_beta   90.00
_cell.angle_gamma   90.00
#
_symmetry.space_group_name_H-M   'P 1'
#
loop_
_entity.id
_entity.type
_entity.pdbx_description
1 polymer ?
#
loop_
_entity_poly.entity_id
_entity_poly.type
_entity_poly.pdbx_seq_one_letter_code
_entity_poly.pdbx_strand_id
1 'polypeptide(L)'
;MLPLNPAAIKRQFNDALRLHKAGRFDQAESAYTALLRAAPQLTEAHVQLARIAQARGNTEAALAHLARARQQKPRETALWIQEADLLARLGDPARARAFLQEAKAARLPARLTVTLQDRLSARGQTRIGTGDADPGEIGALVARLKSGDVAGAEKRARALRKAHPNVALLANIHGTCLRDLGNPEQALAAFRAAIARAPEYAEAHNNLGRVLLNRGEVDAALASFQTALRHAPALPPALCNLGLALARKGRAQEAIAALRKAVAAAPRLREAHLALAQQLMVGHDPEAAETVLHDAREAGHDTAVVRVRLAQALAAQGRDAEAEAAFGAALDLDPESAFAHSARGLFLQTLGRFEDAARDFRAAIALEPENGEHYRVYAATVKFRPGDPLIAEMEALYEKPGLSVASRMHLAFALARAQEAVKAHDKVFPYLVTGNALMRRRYPYDIAARRAEVNGLKAAFSGADLTPSPDAPDFAPIFVTGMPRSGTTLVEQILASHPRVGGAGEVGYFAGAVTGAMAAPKGFLPFADVPDTTLREIAGNLETRLRALSEAGRVTDKSIQTYMVMGAVRKILPRAHIVLVRRDPRDTLFSIYKNMFAEGTHRYAYDLRDLGHYYRLFEEMVGFWRAVLPGGFHEIQYEDLIAAPEVETRKLIAACGLPWEDACLSFHETDRRVSTLSVYQVRQPIYKSSVAAWEHYKDDLAPLFAALNEDGDPDGIE
;
A
#
# COMPACT_ATOMS: atom_id res chain seq x y z
N MET A 1 8.62 17.69 -57.64
CA MET A 1 7.27 17.89 -57.06
C MET A 1 7.02 19.38 -56.96
N LEU A 2 5.89 19.87 -57.47
CA LEU A 2 5.47 21.26 -57.27
C LEU A 2 5.25 21.51 -55.76
N PRO A 3 5.64 22.67 -55.21
CA PRO A 3 5.39 22.98 -53.81
C PRO A 3 3.88 22.98 -53.54
N LEU A 4 3.46 22.26 -52.48
CA LEU A 4 2.05 22.23 -52.08
C LEU A 4 1.59 23.65 -51.71
N ASN A 5 0.38 24.03 -52.16
CA ASN A 5 -0.19 25.30 -51.74
C ASN A 5 -0.52 25.30 -50.23
N PRO A 6 -0.58 26.48 -49.56
CA PRO A 6 -0.79 26.55 -48.11
C PRO A 6 -2.07 25.86 -47.61
N ALA A 7 -3.14 25.86 -48.43
CA ALA A 7 -4.40 25.19 -48.09
C ALA A 7 -4.28 23.66 -48.09
N ALA A 8 -3.50 23.09 -49.02
CA ALA A 8 -3.22 21.66 -49.09
C ALA A 8 -2.36 21.20 -47.91
N ILE A 9 -1.34 21.98 -47.52
CA ILE A 9 -0.50 21.70 -46.35
C ILE A 9 -1.36 21.65 -45.08
N LYS A 10 -2.23 22.66 -44.87
CA LYS A 10 -3.13 22.71 -43.70
C LYS A 10 -4.09 21.52 -43.65
N ARG A 11 -4.68 21.14 -44.78
CA ARG A 11 -5.57 19.97 -44.86
C ARG A 11 -4.84 18.68 -44.52
N GLN A 12 -3.72 18.41 -45.18
CA GLN A 12 -2.93 17.20 -44.95
C GLN A 12 -2.38 17.10 -43.52
N PHE A 13 -2.00 18.24 -42.91
CA PHE A 13 -1.62 18.29 -41.50
C PHE A 13 -2.77 17.88 -40.56
N ASN A 14 -3.98 18.39 -40.81
CA ASN A 14 -5.16 18.05 -40.01
C ASN A 14 -5.55 16.57 -40.17
N ASP A 15 -5.37 15.99 -41.35
CA ASP A 15 -5.59 14.57 -41.61
C ASP A 15 -4.62 13.70 -40.81
N ALA A 16 -3.33 14.05 -40.84
CA ALA A 16 -2.30 13.40 -40.02
C ALA A 16 -2.59 13.54 -38.51
N LEU A 17 -3.09 14.70 -38.08
CA LEU A 17 -3.47 14.93 -36.68
C LEU A 17 -4.68 14.09 -36.23
N ARG A 18 -5.65 13.83 -37.12
CA ARG A 18 -6.75 12.91 -36.83
C ARG A 18 -6.26 11.48 -36.64
N LEU A 19 -5.35 11.01 -37.51
CA LEU A 19 -4.73 9.68 -37.36
C LEU A 19 -3.96 9.56 -36.04
N HIS A 20 -3.22 10.60 -35.67
CA HIS A 20 -2.49 10.66 -34.41
C HIS A 20 -3.44 10.58 -33.20
N LYS A 21 -4.53 11.38 -33.18
CA LYS A 21 -5.52 11.36 -32.09
C LYS A 21 -6.26 10.03 -31.97
N ALA A 22 -6.38 9.27 -33.06
CA ALA A 22 -6.96 7.94 -33.08
C ALA A 22 -5.99 6.82 -32.70
N GLY A 23 -4.76 7.14 -32.25
CA GLY A 23 -3.75 6.15 -31.87
C GLY A 23 -3.07 5.42 -33.03
N ARG A 24 -3.33 5.82 -34.29
CA ARG A 24 -2.78 5.18 -35.50
C ARG A 24 -1.39 5.75 -35.83
N PHE A 25 -0.41 5.48 -34.98
CA PHE A 25 0.89 6.14 -35.00
C PHE A 25 1.70 5.93 -36.29
N ASP A 26 1.72 4.74 -36.89
CA ASP A 26 2.48 4.48 -38.13
C ASP A 26 1.99 5.31 -39.31
N GLN A 27 0.66 5.45 -39.40
CA GLN A 27 0.02 6.19 -40.48
C GLN A 27 0.17 7.70 -40.27
N ALA A 28 0.05 8.15 -39.03
CA ALA A 28 0.29 9.55 -38.67
C ALA A 28 1.75 9.95 -38.96
N GLU A 29 2.72 9.13 -38.56
CA GLU A 29 4.14 9.36 -38.82
C GLU A 29 4.46 9.40 -40.32
N SER A 30 3.91 8.45 -41.09
CA SER A 30 4.06 8.44 -42.55
C SER A 30 3.49 9.71 -43.19
N ALA A 31 2.32 10.16 -42.72
CA ALA A 31 1.67 11.37 -43.22
C ALA A 31 2.47 12.64 -42.87
N TYR A 32 2.95 12.79 -41.64
CA TYR A 32 3.80 13.92 -41.25
C TYR A 32 5.15 13.91 -42.00
N THR A 33 5.74 12.75 -42.22
CA THR A 33 7.00 12.62 -42.96
C THR A 33 6.82 13.01 -44.43
N ALA A 34 5.73 12.58 -45.07
CA ALA A 34 5.39 12.98 -46.43
C ALA A 34 5.16 14.51 -46.52
N LEU A 35 4.48 15.09 -45.53
CA LEU A 35 4.26 16.53 -45.42
C LEU A 35 5.58 17.30 -45.32
N LEU A 36 6.54 16.81 -44.54
CA LEU A 36 7.86 17.42 -44.38
C LEU A 36 8.75 17.29 -45.63
N ARG A 37 8.51 16.32 -46.52
CA ARG A 37 9.20 16.29 -47.83
C ARG A 37 8.79 17.47 -48.71
N ALA A 38 7.52 17.87 -48.62
CA ALA A 38 6.98 18.99 -49.40
C ALA A 38 7.14 20.35 -48.69
N ALA A 39 7.13 20.36 -47.36
CA ALA A 39 7.30 21.55 -46.53
C ALA A 39 8.27 21.26 -45.36
N PRO A 40 9.59 21.24 -45.61
CA PRO A 40 10.60 20.89 -44.59
C PRO A 40 10.61 21.82 -43.37
N GLN A 41 10.13 23.06 -43.55
CA GLN A 41 10.10 24.08 -42.50
C GLN A 41 8.80 24.10 -41.68
N LEU A 42 7.99 23.05 -41.75
CA LEU A 42 6.72 22.97 -41.02
C LEU A 42 6.93 22.51 -39.58
N THR A 43 7.05 23.48 -38.67
CA THR A 43 7.38 23.26 -37.26
C THR A 43 6.38 22.34 -36.55
N GLU A 44 5.08 22.49 -36.83
CA GLU A 44 4.03 21.72 -36.18
C GLU A 44 4.13 20.23 -36.50
N ALA A 45 4.57 19.87 -37.72
CA ALA A 45 4.77 18.47 -38.12
C ALA A 45 5.95 17.84 -37.37
N HIS A 46 7.04 18.59 -37.19
CA HIS A 46 8.16 18.14 -36.35
C HIS A 46 7.74 17.94 -34.89
N VAL A 47 6.93 18.84 -34.31
CA VAL A 47 6.43 18.68 -32.93
C VAL A 47 5.56 17.43 -32.78
N GLN A 48 4.70 17.11 -33.77
CA GLN A 48 3.88 15.89 -33.71
C GLN A 48 4.72 14.63 -33.87
N LEU A 49 5.72 14.62 -34.76
CA LEU A 49 6.66 13.50 -34.89
C LEU A 49 7.48 13.28 -33.62
N ALA A 50 7.89 14.35 -32.94
CA ALA A 50 8.54 14.24 -31.64
C ALA A 50 7.64 13.55 -30.60
N ARG A 51 6.35 13.88 -30.56
CA ARG A 51 5.38 13.23 -29.65
C ARG A 51 5.17 11.75 -29.98
N ILE A 52 5.09 11.39 -31.25
CA ILE A 52 4.99 9.98 -31.68
C ILE A 52 6.24 9.21 -31.27
N ALA A 53 7.43 9.77 -31.51
CA ALA A 53 8.69 9.18 -31.11
C ALA A 53 8.78 9.01 -29.58
N GLN A 54 8.32 10.00 -28.80
CA GLN A 54 8.22 9.90 -27.34
C GLN A 54 7.28 8.77 -26.89
N ALA A 55 6.10 8.65 -27.51
CA ALA A 55 5.13 7.59 -27.19
C ALA A 55 5.69 6.18 -27.45
N ARG A 56 6.65 6.07 -28.37
CA ARG A 56 7.35 4.82 -28.71
C ARG A 56 8.67 4.61 -27.96
N GLY A 57 9.02 5.49 -27.02
CA GLY A 57 10.28 5.42 -26.30
C GLY A 57 11.54 5.75 -27.13
N ASN A 58 11.39 6.30 -28.34
CA ASN A 58 12.51 6.70 -29.19
C ASN A 58 12.93 8.15 -28.90
N THR A 59 13.68 8.33 -27.82
CA THR A 59 14.13 9.64 -27.32
C THR A 59 15.03 10.37 -28.33
N GLU A 60 15.90 9.67 -29.06
CA GLU A 60 16.81 10.27 -30.04
C GLU A 60 16.03 10.90 -31.21
N ALA A 61 15.06 10.19 -31.77
CA ALA A 61 14.21 10.73 -32.82
C ALA A 61 13.38 11.92 -32.33
N ALA A 62 12.88 11.86 -31.09
CA ALA A 62 12.14 12.97 -30.49
C ALA A 62 13.00 14.23 -30.35
N LEU A 63 14.24 14.10 -29.84
CA LEU A 63 15.18 15.21 -29.71
C LEU A 63 15.54 15.81 -31.08
N ALA A 64 15.81 14.97 -32.08
CA ALA A 64 16.12 15.44 -33.43
C ALA A 64 14.98 16.28 -34.05
N HIS A 65 13.72 15.88 -33.82
CA HIS A 65 12.57 16.62 -34.29
C HIS A 65 12.34 17.93 -33.53
N LEU A 66 12.54 17.95 -32.21
CA LEU A 66 12.43 19.17 -31.40
C LEU A 66 13.52 20.18 -31.75
N ALA A 67 14.75 19.73 -31.97
CA ALA A 67 15.86 20.59 -32.40
C ALA A 67 15.54 21.28 -33.74
N ARG A 68 14.99 20.53 -34.72
CA ARG A 68 14.54 21.11 -36.01
C ARG A 68 13.39 22.11 -35.83
N ALA A 69 12.41 21.79 -34.98
CA ALA A 69 11.32 22.70 -34.67
C ALA A 69 11.82 24.01 -34.03
N ARG A 70 12.80 23.90 -33.11
CA ARG A 70 13.41 25.02 -32.41
C ARG A 70 14.28 25.89 -33.30
N GLN A 71 14.97 25.31 -34.28
CA GLN A 71 15.69 26.08 -35.31
C GLN A 71 14.75 26.96 -36.13
N GLN A 72 13.53 26.48 -36.40
CA GLN A 72 12.50 27.22 -37.14
C GLN A 72 11.80 28.28 -36.28
N LYS A 73 11.51 27.97 -35.01
CA LYS A 73 10.85 28.88 -34.07
C LYS A 73 11.66 29.04 -32.77
N PRO A 74 12.81 29.71 -32.81
CA PRO A 74 13.73 29.80 -31.67
C PRO A 74 13.18 30.59 -30.48
N ARG A 75 12.12 31.41 -30.68
CA ARG A 75 11.45 32.16 -29.61
C ARG A 75 10.29 31.40 -28.96
N GLU A 76 9.90 30.23 -29.47
CA GLU A 76 8.79 29.45 -28.92
C GLU A 76 9.25 28.69 -27.67
N THR A 77 8.92 29.24 -26.50
CA THR A 77 9.41 28.77 -25.19
C THR A 77 9.02 27.32 -24.88
N ALA A 78 7.86 26.86 -25.37
CA ALA A 78 7.37 25.50 -25.16
C ALA A 78 8.31 24.43 -25.76
N LEU A 79 8.96 24.72 -26.90
CA LEU A 79 9.88 23.78 -27.55
C LEU A 79 11.13 23.55 -26.71
N TRP A 80 11.69 24.63 -26.14
CA TRP A 80 12.84 24.55 -25.23
C TRP A 80 12.50 23.74 -23.98
N ILE A 81 11.32 23.96 -23.40
CA ILE A 81 10.87 23.22 -22.22
C ILE A 81 10.72 21.72 -22.53
N GLN A 82 10.09 21.39 -23.66
CA GLN A 82 9.86 20.00 -24.06
C GLN A 82 11.17 19.23 -24.35
N GLU A 83 12.15 19.89 -24.99
CA GLU A 83 13.46 19.30 -25.27
C GLU A 83 14.30 19.17 -23.98
N ALA A 84 14.26 20.17 -23.10
CA ALA A 84 14.90 20.09 -21.78
C ALA A 84 14.35 18.92 -20.94
N ASP A 85 13.04 18.66 -20.98
CA ASP A 85 12.44 17.52 -20.27
C ASP A 85 12.93 16.17 -20.79
N LEU A 86 13.16 16.05 -22.10
CA LEU A 86 13.72 14.83 -22.69
C LEU A 86 15.20 14.66 -22.34
N LEU A 87 15.97 15.74 -22.43
CA LEU A 87 17.39 15.74 -22.08
C LEU A 87 17.60 15.43 -20.58
N ALA A 88 16.75 15.96 -19.69
CA ALA A 88 16.77 15.64 -18.27
C ALA A 88 16.51 14.15 -18.01
N ARG A 89 15.59 13.53 -18.76
CA ARG A 89 15.32 12.08 -18.68
C ARG A 89 16.46 11.24 -19.25
N LEU A 90 17.11 11.72 -20.31
CA LEU A 90 18.26 11.05 -20.92
C LEU A 90 19.47 11.04 -19.98
N GLY A 91 19.60 12.07 -19.13
CA GLY A 91 20.67 12.15 -18.14
C GLY A 91 22.05 12.38 -18.75
N ASP A 92 22.14 12.88 -19.99
CA ASP A 92 23.40 13.16 -20.70
C ASP A 92 23.89 14.59 -20.41
N PRO A 93 24.93 14.78 -19.58
CA PRO A 93 25.40 16.11 -19.19
C PRO A 93 26.08 16.87 -20.32
N ALA A 94 26.59 16.18 -21.34
CA ALA A 94 27.22 16.81 -22.50
C ALA A 94 26.15 17.45 -23.39
N ARG A 95 25.08 16.71 -23.69
CA ARG A 95 23.93 17.22 -24.46
C ARG A 95 23.17 18.31 -23.72
N ALA A 96 22.97 18.15 -22.40
CA ALA A 96 22.39 19.19 -21.57
C ALA A 96 23.20 20.51 -21.62
N ARG A 97 24.53 20.43 -21.55
CA ARG A 97 25.42 21.60 -21.69
C ARG A 97 25.31 22.23 -23.08
N ALA A 98 25.34 21.43 -24.14
CA ALA A 98 25.19 21.94 -25.51
C ALA A 98 23.86 22.68 -25.70
N PHE A 99 22.76 22.07 -25.25
CA PHE A 99 21.43 22.68 -25.29
C PHE A 99 21.35 24.01 -24.52
N LEU A 100 21.96 24.09 -23.33
CA LEU A 100 21.99 25.33 -22.55
C LEU A 100 22.81 26.43 -23.21
N GLN A 101 23.88 26.09 -23.94
CA GLN A 101 24.62 27.07 -24.74
C GLN A 101 23.78 27.61 -25.89
N GLU A 102 23.03 26.75 -26.57
CA GLU A 102 22.08 27.17 -27.61
C GLU A 102 20.97 28.05 -27.04
N ALA A 103 20.43 27.72 -25.86
CA ALA A 103 19.43 28.53 -25.16
C ALA A 103 19.95 29.93 -24.83
N LYS A 104 21.21 30.03 -24.41
CA LYS A 104 21.89 31.30 -24.15
C LYS A 104 22.07 32.11 -25.44
N ALA A 105 22.49 31.46 -26.53
CA ALA A 105 22.65 32.11 -27.84
C ALA A 105 21.32 32.63 -28.40
N ALA A 106 20.20 31.95 -28.12
CA ALA A 106 18.86 32.33 -28.56
C ALA A 106 18.25 33.55 -27.84
N ARG A 107 18.96 34.13 -26.85
CA ARG A 107 18.52 35.32 -26.07
C ARG A 107 17.11 35.17 -25.47
N LEU A 108 16.85 34.00 -24.88
CA LEU A 108 15.58 33.70 -24.22
C LEU A 108 15.35 34.60 -22.98
N PRO A 109 14.08 34.76 -22.54
CA PRO A 109 13.77 35.46 -21.31
C PRO A 109 14.56 34.90 -20.12
N ALA A 110 15.10 35.78 -19.27
CA ALA A 110 15.98 35.37 -18.16
C ALA A 110 15.36 34.28 -17.26
N ARG A 111 14.06 34.39 -16.95
CA ARG A 111 13.31 33.37 -16.18
C ARG A 111 13.30 32.00 -16.86
N LEU A 112 13.17 31.96 -18.19
CA LEU A 112 13.20 30.70 -18.94
C LEU A 112 14.58 30.08 -18.93
N THR A 113 15.64 30.88 -19.11
CA THR A 113 17.02 30.38 -19.06
C THR A 113 17.33 29.72 -17.71
N VAL A 114 16.90 30.33 -16.60
CA VAL A 114 17.01 29.72 -15.26
C VAL A 114 16.19 28.43 -15.17
N THR A 115 14.96 28.42 -15.66
CA THR A 115 14.10 27.22 -15.69
C THR A 115 14.75 26.05 -16.44
N LEU A 116 15.33 26.31 -17.61
CA LEU A 116 16.02 25.29 -18.41
C LEU A 116 17.28 24.79 -17.71
N GLN A 117 18.04 25.69 -17.09
CA GLN A 117 19.22 25.34 -16.30
C GLN A 117 18.86 24.44 -15.12
N ASP A 118 17.81 24.77 -14.36
CA ASP A 118 17.40 24.00 -13.20
C ASP A 118 16.92 22.60 -13.61
N ARG A 119 16.11 22.50 -14.67
CA ARG A 119 15.61 21.22 -15.21
C ARG A 119 16.73 20.28 -15.67
N LEU A 120 17.78 20.85 -16.26
CA LEU A 120 18.92 20.12 -16.81
C LEU A 120 20.09 20.00 -15.83
N SER A 121 19.99 20.66 -14.68
CA SER A 121 20.99 20.49 -13.64
C SER A 121 20.81 19.12 -13.01
N ALA A 122 21.94 18.47 -12.71
CA ALA A 122 21.96 17.31 -11.81
C ALA A 122 21.53 17.66 -10.37
N ARG A 123 21.14 18.92 -10.09
CA ARG A 123 20.72 19.36 -8.77
C ARG A 123 19.22 19.09 -8.64
N GLY A 124 18.85 18.23 -7.70
CA GLY A 124 17.45 17.98 -7.36
C GLY A 124 16.79 19.11 -6.58
N GLN A 125 17.02 20.40 -6.92
CA GLN A 125 16.51 21.59 -6.24
C GLN A 125 16.38 22.78 -7.21
N THR A 126 15.47 23.72 -6.93
CA THR A 126 15.29 24.94 -7.76
C THR A 126 16.10 26.12 -7.24
N ARG A 127 16.54 27.01 -8.14
CA ARG A 127 17.29 28.22 -7.76
C ARG A 127 16.35 29.40 -7.56
N ILE A 128 16.02 29.66 -6.30
CA ILE A 128 15.24 30.86 -5.91
C ILE A 128 16.18 31.92 -5.35
N GLY A 129 16.13 33.12 -5.94
CA GLY A 129 16.92 34.27 -5.48
C GLY A 129 16.50 34.78 -4.11
N THR A 130 17.43 35.39 -3.38
CA THR A 130 17.16 36.03 -2.07
C THR A 130 16.44 37.37 -2.21
N GLY A 131 16.29 37.88 -3.44
CA GLY A 131 15.68 39.18 -3.70
C GLY A 131 16.47 40.29 -3.02
N ASP A 132 15.75 41.13 -2.27
CA ASP A 132 16.27 42.24 -1.47
C ASP A 132 16.66 41.85 -0.03
N ALA A 133 16.46 40.59 0.36
CA ALA A 133 16.86 40.11 1.69
C ALA A 133 18.34 39.69 1.72
N ASP A 134 18.99 39.94 2.87
CA ASP A 134 20.38 39.57 3.11
C ASP A 134 20.55 38.04 3.12
N PRO A 135 21.39 37.46 2.24
CA PRO A 135 21.71 36.03 2.24
C PRO A 135 22.23 35.52 3.59
N GLY A 136 22.96 36.34 4.36
CA GLY A 136 23.46 35.99 5.69
C GLY A 136 22.34 35.79 6.70
N GLU A 137 21.31 36.64 6.66
CA GLU A 137 20.14 36.51 7.53
C GLU A 137 19.31 35.25 7.20
N ILE A 138 19.18 34.92 5.91
CA ILE A 138 18.54 33.68 5.46
C ILE A 138 19.37 32.47 5.88
N GLY A 139 20.69 32.53 5.74
CA GLY A 139 21.61 31.47 6.19
C GLY A 139 21.49 31.20 7.70
N ALA A 140 21.46 32.25 8.51
CA ALA A 140 21.26 32.15 9.96
C ALA A 140 19.89 31.55 10.33
N LEU A 141 18.84 31.89 9.56
CA LEU A 141 17.51 31.33 9.74
C LEU A 141 17.47 29.82 9.44
N VAL A 142 18.13 29.38 8.36
CA VAL A 142 18.25 27.95 8.02
C VAL A 142 19.08 27.21 9.08
N ALA A 143 20.14 27.83 9.60
CA ALA A 143 20.96 27.24 10.66
C ALA A 143 20.16 26.99 11.95
N ARG A 144 19.30 27.94 12.35
CA ARG A 144 18.37 27.76 13.49
C ARG A 144 17.41 26.59 13.32
N LEU A 145 16.84 26.43 12.12
CA LEU A 145 15.98 25.28 11.84
C LEU A 145 16.75 23.96 11.96
N LYS A 146 18.00 23.92 11.48
CA LYS A 146 18.86 22.74 11.61
C LYS A 146 19.24 22.43 13.05
N SER A 147 19.33 23.44 13.92
CA SER A 147 19.62 23.25 15.35
C SER A 147 18.38 22.96 16.19
N GLY A 148 17.19 22.85 15.59
CA GLY A 148 15.94 22.58 16.30
C GLY A 148 15.28 23.80 16.97
N ASP A 149 15.83 25.01 16.83
CA ASP A 149 15.22 26.26 17.32
C ASP A 149 14.10 26.72 16.37
N VAL A 150 13.04 25.91 16.26
CA VAL A 150 11.93 26.16 15.33
C VAL A 150 11.15 27.42 15.72
N ALA A 151 10.93 27.65 17.02
CA ALA A 151 10.22 28.82 17.51
C ALA A 151 10.99 30.12 17.28
N GLY A 152 12.31 30.14 17.53
CA GLY A 152 13.16 31.27 17.23
C GLY A 152 13.29 31.52 15.72
N ALA A 153 13.39 30.44 14.93
CA ALA A 153 13.35 30.53 13.47
C ALA A 153 12.03 31.13 12.97
N GLU A 154 10.87 30.69 13.48
CA GLU A 154 9.56 31.24 13.10
C GLU A 154 9.50 32.74 13.35
N LYS A 155 9.88 33.19 14.56
CA LYS A 155 9.85 34.61 14.93
C LYS A 155 10.71 35.45 13.98
N ARG A 156 11.89 34.95 13.62
CA ARG A 156 12.82 35.65 12.72
C ARG A 156 12.33 35.62 11.27
N ALA A 157 11.83 34.47 10.80
CA ALA A 157 11.26 34.31 9.46
C ALA A 157 10.06 35.26 9.25
N ARG A 158 9.18 35.38 10.25
CA ARG A 158 8.05 36.31 10.22
C ARG A 158 8.48 37.76 10.13
N ALA A 159 9.48 38.17 10.92
CA ALA A 159 10.03 39.53 10.88
C ALA A 159 10.67 39.86 9.51
N LEU A 160 11.52 38.96 9.01
CA LEU A 160 12.17 39.12 7.71
C LEU A 160 11.17 39.14 6.56
N ARG A 161 10.14 38.28 6.60
CA ARG A 161 9.07 38.28 5.59
C ARG A 161 8.25 39.57 5.62
N LYS A 162 8.10 40.23 6.77
CA LYS A 162 7.44 41.54 6.86
C LYS A 162 8.30 42.63 6.21
N ALA A 163 9.62 42.59 6.42
CA ALA A 163 10.57 43.54 5.82
C ALA A 163 10.75 43.30 4.31
N HIS A 164 10.75 42.05 3.88
CA HIS A 164 11.01 41.62 2.50
C HIS A 164 9.83 40.77 1.96
N PRO A 165 8.64 41.37 1.75
CA PRO A 165 7.41 40.64 1.47
C PRO A 165 7.39 39.94 0.12
N ASN A 166 8.34 40.20 -0.78
CA ASN A 166 8.41 39.63 -2.12
C ASN A 166 9.38 38.44 -2.25
N VAL A 167 10.12 38.11 -1.18
CA VAL A 167 11.10 37.02 -1.20
C VAL A 167 10.41 35.68 -0.93
N ALA A 168 10.28 34.85 -1.97
CA ALA A 168 9.63 33.54 -1.89
C ALA A 168 10.30 32.59 -0.88
N LEU A 169 11.63 32.66 -0.74
CA LEU A 169 12.41 31.84 0.19
C LEU A 169 12.00 32.07 1.65
N LEU A 170 11.79 33.32 2.07
CA LEU A 170 11.33 33.66 3.42
C LEU A 170 9.91 33.15 3.69
N ALA A 171 9.02 33.19 2.70
CA ALA A 171 7.68 32.63 2.81
C ALA A 171 7.70 31.09 2.96
N ASN A 172 8.55 30.39 2.20
CA ASN A 172 8.72 28.95 2.32
C ASN A 172 9.35 28.54 3.66
N ILE A 173 10.36 29.25 4.14
CA ILE A 173 10.98 28.98 5.44
C ILE A 173 9.98 29.24 6.58
N HIS A 174 9.24 30.34 6.54
CA HIS A 174 8.19 30.62 7.52
C HIS A 174 7.12 29.51 7.54
N GLY A 175 6.66 29.05 6.37
CA GLY A 175 5.71 27.93 6.26
C GLY A 175 6.26 26.63 6.84
N THR A 176 7.56 26.37 6.67
CA THR A 176 8.26 25.22 7.25
C THR A 176 8.22 25.30 8.78
N CYS A 177 8.54 26.46 9.37
CA CYS A 177 8.48 26.66 10.81
C CYS A 177 7.06 26.46 11.36
N LEU A 178 6.06 27.05 10.70
CA LEU A 178 4.66 26.94 11.10
C LEU A 178 4.17 25.49 11.10
N ARG A 179 4.54 24.71 10.08
CA ARG A 179 4.23 23.27 10.01
C ARG A 179 4.87 22.54 11.19
N ASP A 180 6.14 22.78 11.47
CA ASP A 180 6.88 22.08 12.52
C ASP A 180 6.42 22.49 13.93
N LEU A 181 5.79 23.66 14.08
CA LEU A 181 5.08 24.12 15.28
C LEU A 181 3.62 23.65 15.36
N GLY A 182 3.15 22.80 14.44
CA GLY A 182 1.78 22.29 14.47
C GLY A 182 0.71 23.28 14.00
N ASN A 183 1.06 24.28 13.19
CA ASN A 183 0.14 25.28 12.64
C ASN A 183 -0.11 25.07 11.13
N PRO A 184 -0.82 24.00 10.72
CA PRO A 184 -0.91 23.59 9.31
C PRO A 184 -1.61 24.61 8.42
N GLU A 185 -2.65 25.31 8.88
CA GLU A 185 -3.37 26.30 8.07
C GLU A 185 -2.49 27.50 7.70
N GLN A 186 -1.75 28.01 8.68
CA GLN A 186 -0.83 29.12 8.45
C GLN A 186 0.35 28.67 7.56
N ALA A 187 0.80 27.42 7.71
CA ALA A 187 1.83 26.84 6.85
C ALA A 187 1.36 26.77 5.38
N LEU A 188 0.12 26.31 5.12
CA LEU A 188 -0.46 26.28 3.76
C LEU A 188 -0.50 27.69 3.15
N ALA A 189 -0.95 28.69 3.91
CA ALA A 189 -0.98 30.08 3.46
C ALA A 189 0.42 30.60 3.12
N ALA A 190 1.42 30.27 3.92
CA ALA A 190 2.81 30.66 3.69
C ALA A 190 3.41 29.98 2.44
N PHE A 191 3.17 28.69 2.22
CA PHE A 191 3.63 27.98 1.01
C PHE A 191 2.95 28.50 -0.26
N ARG A 192 1.63 28.74 -0.22
CA ARG A 192 0.90 29.38 -1.33
C ARG A 192 1.46 30.77 -1.64
N ALA A 193 1.81 31.56 -0.61
CA ALA A 193 2.45 32.86 -0.80
C ALA A 193 3.83 32.75 -1.47
N ALA A 194 4.63 31.73 -1.13
CA ALA A 194 5.91 31.46 -1.80
C ALA A 194 5.70 31.10 -3.28
N ILE A 195 4.77 30.19 -3.58
CA ILE A 195 4.43 29.75 -4.94
C ILE A 195 3.88 30.91 -5.78
N ALA A 196 3.06 31.80 -5.21
CA ALA A 196 2.55 32.96 -5.92
C ALA A 196 3.66 33.92 -6.39
N ARG A 197 4.79 33.97 -5.67
CA ARG A 197 5.96 34.81 -6.00
C ARG A 197 6.93 34.12 -6.95
N ALA A 198 7.11 32.81 -6.77
CA ALA A 198 7.95 31.96 -7.60
C ALA A 198 7.18 30.67 -7.95
N PRO A 199 6.38 30.68 -9.03
CA PRO A 199 5.59 29.51 -9.44
C PRO A 199 6.41 28.25 -9.71
N GLU A 200 7.68 28.42 -10.08
CA GLU A 200 8.65 27.37 -10.33
C GLU A 200 9.27 26.75 -9.08
N TYR A 201 8.99 27.27 -7.88
CA TYR A 201 9.65 26.86 -6.64
C TYR A 201 9.24 25.44 -6.19
N ALA A 202 9.98 24.42 -6.65
CA ALA A 202 9.64 23.02 -6.46
C ALA A 202 9.55 22.61 -4.99
N GLU A 203 10.44 23.13 -4.13
CA GLU A 203 10.46 22.84 -2.71
C GLU A 203 9.23 23.39 -1.99
N ALA A 204 8.71 24.55 -2.41
CA ALA A 204 7.47 25.11 -1.87
C ALA A 204 6.26 24.27 -2.28
N HIS A 205 6.20 23.80 -3.53
CA HIS A 205 5.17 22.84 -3.97
C HIS A 205 5.24 21.51 -3.21
N ASN A 206 6.45 20.97 -3.01
CA ASN A 206 6.66 19.77 -2.20
C ASN A 206 6.20 19.98 -0.74
N ASN A 207 6.57 21.10 -0.13
CA ASN A 207 6.19 21.40 1.24
C ASN A 207 4.68 21.60 1.40
N LEU A 208 4.03 22.27 0.43
CA LEU A 208 2.57 22.38 0.34
C LEU A 208 1.93 21.00 0.26
N GLY A 209 2.39 20.17 -0.67
CA GLY A 209 1.89 18.80 -0.85
C GLY A 209 2.02 17.96 0.40
N ARG A 210 3.12 18.11 1.16
CA ARG A 210 3.34 17.38 2.41
C ARG A 210 2.31 17.73 3.49
N VAL A 211 1.96 19.02 3.62
CA VAL A 211 0.92 19.44 4.58
C VAL A 211 -0.46 18.92 4.14
N LEU A 212 -0.78 19.00 2.85
CA LEU A 212 -2.03 18.45 2.30
C LEU A 212 -2.14 16.93 2.53
N LEU A 213 -1.04 16.19 2.31
CA LEU A 213 -0.99 14.75 2.54
C LEU A 213 -1.26 14.43 4.02
N ASN A 214 -0.68 15.18 4.95
CA ASN A 214 -0.90 14.99 6.38
C ASN A 214 -2.35 15.28 6.81
N ARG A 215 -3.06 16.16 6.09
CA ARG A 215 -4.51 16.41 6.27
C ARG A 215 -5.41 15.36 5.62
N GLY A 216 -4.86 14.42 4.86
CA GLY A 216 -5.63 13.44 4.11
C GLY A 216 -6.14 13.95 2.75
N GLU A 217 -5.75 15.15 2.32
CA GLU A 217 -6.08 15.72 1.01
C GLU A 217 -5.16 15.13 -0.08
N VAL A 218 -5.24 13.81 -0.29
CA VAL A 218 -4.24 13.05 -1.04
C VAL A 218 -4.18 13.47 -2.52
N ASP A 219 -5.30 13.78 -3.18
CA ASP A 219 -5.29 14.20 -4.59
C ASP A 219 -4.63 15.57 -4.78
N ALA A 220 -4.91 16.52 -3.88
CA ALA A 220 -4.27 17.83 -3.89
C ALA A 220 -2.76 17.73 -3.60
N ALA A 221 -2.37 16.81 -2.71
CA ALA A 221 -0.98 16.50 -2.43
C ALA A 221 -0.27 15.92 -3.67
N LEU A 222 -0.87 14.93 -4.35
CA LEU A 222 -0.35 14.35 -5.60
C LEU A 222 -0.13 15.43 -6.66
N ALA A 223 -1.10 16.31 -6.88
CA ALA A 223 -0.98 17.39 -7.86
C ALA A 223 0.19 18.34 -7.51
N SER A 224 0.39 18.61 -6.21
CA SER A 224 1.49 19.46 -5.72
C SER A 224 2.86 18.79 -5.91
N PHE A 225 3.01 17.50 -5.58
CA PHE A 225 4.26 16.75 -5.81
C PHE A 225 4.58 16.61 -7.30
N GLN A 226 3.57 16.32 -8.13
CA GLN A 226 3.75 16.29 -9.59
C GLN A 226 4.17 17.66 -10.13
N THR A 227 3.64 18.76 -9.58
CA THR A 227 4.06 20.11 -9.94
C THR A 227 5.50 20.38 -9.54
N ALA A 228 5.90 20.01 -8.32
CA ALA A 228 7.29 20.09 -7.89
C ALA A 228 8.23 19.35 -8.86
N LEU A 229 7.85 18.13 -9.26
CA LEU A 229 8.64 17.30 -10.17
C LEU A 229 8.62 17.78 -11.64
N ARG A 230 7.64 18.58 -12.06
CA ARG A 230 7.71 19.28 -13.36
C ARG A 230 8.78 20.37 -13.39
N HIS A 231 9.09 20.96 -12.23
CA HIS A 231 10.10 22.01 -12.10
C HIS A 231 11.48 21.44 -11.75
N ALA A 232 11.54 20.44 -10.87
CA ALA A 232 12.75 19.72 -10.49
C ALA A 232 12.51 18.19 -10.55
N PRO A 233 12.72 17.55 -11.71
CA PRO A 233 12.39 16.13 -11.93
C PRO A 233 13.09 15.14 -11.01
N ALA A 234 14.26 15.50 -10.47
CA ALA A 234 15.07 14.67 -9.60
C ALA A 234 15.02 15.12 -8.12
N LEU A 235 14.03 15.94 -7.70
CA LEU A 235 13.89 16.41 -6.31
C LEU A 235 13.57 15.23 -5.36
N PRO A 236 14.54 14.75 -4.55
CA PRO A 236 14.37 13.48 -3.83
C PRO A 236 13.22 13.49 -2.80
N PRO A 237 13.03 14.54 -1.98
CA PRO A 237 11.87 14.64 -1.09
C PRO A 237 10.53 14.60 -1.83
N ALA A 238 10.42 15.19 -3.02
CA ALA A 238 9.19 15.17 -3.80
C ALA A 238 8.91 13.80 -4.43
N LEU A 239 9.94 13.09 -4.89
CA LEU A 239 9.82 11.70 -5.35
C LEU A 239 9.39 10.78 -4.21
N CYS A 240 9.99 10.93 -3.02
CA CYS A 240 9.63 10.16 -1.84
C CYS A 240 8.17 10.43 -1.42
N ASN A 241 7.78 11.70 -1.30
CA ASN A 241 6.41 12.07 -0.91
C ASN A 241 5.37 11.70 -1.97
N LEU A 242 5.72 11.75 -3.26
CA LEU A 242 4.87 11.23 -4.34
C LEU A 242 4.63 9.73 -4.14
N GLY A 243 5.69 8.96 -3.86
CA GLY A 243 5.58 7.53 -3.56
C GLY A 243 4.65 7.24 -2.38
N LEU A 244 4.81 7.96 -1.26
CA LEU A 244 3.93 7.83 -0.09
C LEU A 244 2.47 8.19 -0.39
N ALA A 245 2.22 9.22 -1.20
CA ALA A 245 0.87 9.62 -1.59
C ALA A 245 0.21 8.60 -2.54
N LEU A 246 0.98 8.05 -3.49
CA LEU A 246 0.53 6.98 -4.39
C LEU A 246 0.19 5.71 -3.61
N ALA A 247 1.01 5.35 -2.61
CA ALA A 247 0.76 4.23 -1.71
C ALA A 247 -0.59 4.40 -0.98
N ARG A 248 -0.88 5.59 -0.44
CA ARG A 248 -2.18 5.89 0.21
C ARG A 248 -3.37 5.82 -0.76
N LYS A 249 -3.15 5.99 -2.06
CA LYS A 249 -4.17 5.80 -3.11
C LYS A 249 -4.28 4.35 -3.60
N GLY A 250 -3.51 3.41 -3.02
CA GLY A 250 -3.47 2.02 -3.45
C GLY A 250 -2.71 1.81 -4.78
N ARG A 251 -1.99 2.82 -5.28
CA ARG A 251 -1.22 2.74 -6.54
C ARG A 251 0.19 2.20 -6.28
N ALA A 252 0.25 0.96 -5.79
CA ALA A 252 1.48 0.36 -5.23
C ALA A 252 2.67 0.34 -6.21
N GLN A 253 2.47 -0.07 -7.47
CA GLN A 253 3.56 -0.14 -8.45
C GLN A 253 4.14 1.24 -8.80
N GLU A 254 3.28 2.25 -8.93
CA GLU A 254 3.73 3.62 -9.16
C GLU A 254 4.44 4.19 -7.93
N ALA A 255 3.98 3.83 -6.72
CA ALA A 255 4.64 4.19 -5.48
C ALA A 255 6.07 3.63 -5.41
N ILE A 256 6.25 2.33 -5.67
CA ILE A 256 7.56 1.67 -5.73
C ILE A 256 8.45 2.33 -6.79
N ALA A 257 7.92 2.61 -7.98
CA ALA A 257 8.67 3.27 -9.05
C ALA A 257 9.14 4.68 -8.67
N ALA A 258 8.29 5.48 -8.00
CA ALA A 258 8.66 6.81 -7.50
C ALA A 258 9.72 6.73 -6.39
N LEU A 259 9.60 5.75 -5.48
CA LEU A 259 10.53 5.55 -4.37
C LEU A 259 11.91 5.05 -4.83
N ARG A 260 11.97 4.15 -5.82
CA ARG A 260 13.23 3.74 -6.48
C ARG A 260 13.95 4.94 -7.09
N LYS A 261 13.22 5.85 -7.75
CA LYS A 261 13.79 7.11 -8.25
C LYS A 261 14.28 8.01 -7.13
N ALA A 262 13.58 8.06 -5.99
CA ALA A 262 14.02 8.84 -4.83
C ALA A 262 15.34 8.32 -4.26
N VAL A 263 15.47 6.99 -4.10
CA VAL A 263 16.71 6.34 -3.65
C VAL A 263 17.86 6.58 -4.64
N ALA A 264 17.61 6.42 -5.94
CA ALA A 264 18.63 6.68 -6.97
C ALA A 264 19.08 8.15 -6.99
N ALA A 265 18.16 9.09 -6.81
CA ALA A 265 18.46 10.52 -6.78
C ALA A 265 19.19 10.96 -5.50
N ALA A 266 18.95 10.28 -4.37
CA ALA A 266 19.65 10.51 -3.11
C ALA A 266 19.84 9.19 -2.35
N PRO A 267 20.95 8.47 -2.58
CA PRO A 267 21.26 7.22 -1.88
C PRO A 267 21.40 7.36 -0.36
N ARG A 268 21.57 8.59 0.14
CA ARG A 268 21.61 8.91 1.57
C ARG A 268 20.27 9.45 2.13
N LEU A 269 19.17 9.27 1.41
CA LEU A 269 17.84 9.61 1.90
C LEU A 269 17.23 8.39 2.59
N ARG A 270 17.47 8.26 3.89
CA ARG A 270 16.97 7.14 4.73
C ARG A 270 15.47 6.95 4.59
N GLU A 271 14.70 8.04 4.60
CA GLU A 271 13.24 7.99 4.51
C GLU A 271 12.76 7.35 3.20
N ALA A 272 13.49 7.52 2.10
CA ALA A 272 13.17 6.88 0.83
C ALA A 272 13.42 5.36 0.86
N HIS A 273 14.50 4.91 1.51
CA HIS A 273 14.78 3.47 1.69
C HIS A 273 13.72 2.81 2.56
N LEU A 274 13.39 3.41 3.71
CA LEU A 274 12.36 2.89 4.62
C LEU A 274 10.99 2.83 3.94
N ALA A 275 10.61 3.88 3.21
CA ALA A 275 9.36 3.90 2.46
C ALA A 275 9.36 2.87 1.33
N LEU A 276 10.46 2.71 0.59
CA LEU A 276 10.59 1.70 -0.47
C LEU A 276 10.47 0.29 0.09
N ALA A 277 11.24 -0.04 1.13
CA ALA A 277 11.18 -1.33 1.80
C ALA A 277 9.76 -1.64 2.31
N GLN A 278 9.08 -0.66 2.93
CA GLN A 278 7.70 -0.82 3.37
C GLN A 278 6.74 -1.11 2.20
N GLN A 279 6.90 -0.45 1.06
CA GLN A 279 6.05 -0.71 -0.12
C GLN A 279 6.37 -2.06 -0.77
N LEU A 280 7.62 -2.49 -0.75
CA LEU A 280 8.01 -3.83 -1.22
C LEU A 280 7.42 -4.91 -0.31
N MET A 281 7.44 -4.72 1.01
CA MET A 281 6.75 -5.61 1.96
C MET A 281 5.24 -5.70 1.70
N VAL A 282 4.58 -4.56 1.47
CA VAL A 282 3.15 -4.52 1.09
C VAL A 282 2.90 -5.19 -0.26
N GLY A 283 3.85 -5.08 -1.20
CA GLY A 283 3.84 -5.76 -2.48
C GLY A 283 4.25 -7.24 -2.43
N HIS A 284 4.43 -7.80 -1.22
CA HIS A 284 4.89 -9.16 -0.99
C HIS A 284 6.25 -9.48 -1.64
N ASP A 285 7.21 -8.55 -1.60
CA ASP A 285 8.58 -8.73 -2.09
C ASP A 285 9.59 -8.47 -0.95
N PRO A 286 9.65 -9.37 0.06
CA PRO A 286 10.51 -9.20 1.22
C PRO A 286 12.00 -9.34 0.90
N GLU A 287 12.38 -10.03 -0.17
CA GLU A 287 13.76 -10.16 -0.64
C GLU A 287 14.28 -8.83 -1.19
N ALA A 288 13.49 -8.15 -2.03
CA ALA A 288 13.85 -6.81 -2.48
C ALA A 288 13.83 -5.79 -1.32
N ALA A 289 12.91 -5.95 -0.36
CA ALA A 289 12.88 -5.11 0.83
C ALA A 289 14.17 -5.28 1.66
N GLU A 290 14.62 -6.51 1.89
CA GLU A 290 15.90 -6.81 2.54
C GLU A 290 17.07 -6.14 1.82
N THR A 291 17.15 -6.29 0.49
CA THR A 291 18.22 -5.69 -0.33
C THR A 291 18.28 -4.18 -0.12
N VAL A 292 17.14 -3.49 -0.21
CA VAL A 292 17.04 -2.03 0.00
C VAL A 292 17.46 -1.62 1.41
N LEU A 293 17.21 -2.47 2.42
CA LEU A 293 17.56 -2.19 3.80
C LEU A 293 19.05 -2.41 4.08
N HIS A 294 19.69 -3.40 3.44
CA HIS A 294 21.14 -3.53 3.45
C HIS A 294 21.81 -2.35 2.74
N ASP A 295 21.31 -1.93 1.58
CA ASP A 295 21.80 -0.73 0.88
C ASP A 295 21.73 0.52 1.77
N ALA A 296 20.64 0.68 2.53
CA ALA A 296 20.49 1.78 3.48
C ALA A 296 21.55 1.75 4.60
N ARG A 297 21.90 0.56 5.09
CA ARG A 297 22.94 0.38 6.12
C ARG A 297 24.32 0.72 5.57
N GLU A 298 24.67 0.21 4.40
CA GLU A 298 25.94 0.51 3.71
C GLU A 298 26.05 1.99 3.33
N ALA A 299 24.93 2.66 3.06
CA ALA A 299 24.88 4.11 2.84
C ALA A 299 25.07 4.96 4.12
N GLY A 300 25.23 4.33 5.29
CA GLY A 300 25.48 4.98 6.58
C GLY A 300 24.23 5.27 7.41
N HIS A 301 23.11 4.58 7.15
CA HIS A 301 21.84 4.75 7.89
C HIS A 301 21.48 3.56 8.78
N ASP A 302 22.49 2.87 9.32
CA ASP A 302 22.27 1.77 10.24
C ASP A 302 21.72 2.28 11.59
N THR A 303 20.40 2.19 11.73
CA THR A 303 19.64 2.71 12.87
C THR A 303 18.68 1.63 13.35
N ALA A 304 18.22 1.72 14.60
CA ALA A 304 17.25 0.77 15.16
C ALA A 304 16.03 0.56 14.26
N VAL A 305 15.48 1.63 13.66
CA VAL A 305 14.35 1.54 12.73
C VAL A 305 14.69 0.73 11.48
N VAL A 306 15.87 0.92 10.89
CA VAL A 306 16.31 0.16 9.71
C VAL A 306 16.51 -1.32 10.08
N ARG A 307 17.12 -1.60 11.24
CA ARG A 307 17.29 -2.98 11.75
C ARG A 307 15.96 -3.67 12.03
N VAL A 308 14.97 -2.98 12.59
CA VAL A 308 13.61 -3.50 12.78
C VAL A 308 12.95 -3.84 11.44
N ARG A 309 13.04 -2.95 10.44
CA ARG A 309 12.48 -3.24 9.11
C ARG A 309 13.18 -4.43 8.44
N LEU A 310 14.49 -4.58 8.65
CA LEU A 310 15.25 -5.72 8.14
C LEU A 310 14.79 -7.01 8.83
N ALA A 311 14.62 -6.99 10.15
CA ALA A 311 14.07 -8.11 10.91
C ALA A 311 12.68 -8.52 10.39
N GLN A 312 11.81 -7.55 10.07
CA GLN A 312 10.49 -7.83 9.48
C GLN A 312 10.57 -8.44 8.08
N ALA A 313 11.52 -8.01 7.24
CA ALA A 313 11.75 -8.59 5.92
C ALA A 313 12.28 -10.03 6.01
N LEU A 314 13.28 -10.27 6.87
CA LEU A 314 13.82 -11.60 7.16
C LEU A 314 12.73 -12.54 7.70
N ALA A 315 11.93 -12.03 8.64
CA ALA A 315 10.78 -12.74 9.15
C ALA A 315 9.85 -13.13 7.99
N ALA A 316 9.43 -12.21 7.12
CA ALA A 316 8.53 -12.56 6.01
C ALA A 316 9.08 -13.64 5.06
N GLN A 317 10.40 -13.82 4.97
CA GLN A 317 11.05 -14.91 4.22
C GLN A 317 11.16 -16.25 4.99
N GLY A 318 10.65 -16.32 6.23
CA GLY A 318 10.76 -17.50 7.10
C GLY A 318 12.11 -17.64 7.83
N ARG A 319 12.99 -16.64 7.74
CA ARG A 319 14.33 -16.64 8.35
C ARG A 319 14.27 -16.14 9.80
N ASP A 320 13.55 -16.88 10.65
CA ASP A 320 13.19 -16.45 12.02
C ASP A 320 14.39 -16.17 12.94
N ALA A 321 15.42 -17.02 12.89
CA ALA A 321 16.63 -16.82 13.71
C ALA A 321 17.38 -15.52 13.35
N GLU A 322 17.46 -15.20 12.06
CA GLU A 322 18.09 -13.98 11.58
C GLU A 322 17.24 -12.74 11.88
N ALA A 323 15.91 -12.87 11.80
CA ALA A 323 14.99 -11.83 12.24
C ALA A 323 15.17 -11.52 13.72
N GLU A 324 15.27 -12.54 14.58
CA GLU A 324 15.50 -12.35 16.03
C GLU A 324 16.84 -11.65 16.31
N ALA A 325 17.91 -12.06 15.63
CA ALA A 325 19.21 -11.41 15.74
C ALA A 325 19.14 -9.93 15.28
N ALA A 326 18.42 -9.63 14.21
CA ALA A 326 18.23 -8.26 13.73
C ALA A 326 17.40 -7.39 14.68
N PHE A 327 16.39 -7.95 15.36
CA PHE A 327 15.68 -7.26 16.43
C PHE A 327 16.58 -7.00 17.64
N GLY A 328 17.43 -7.96 18.03
CA GLY A 328 18.44 -7.78 19.07
C GLY A 328 19.38 -6.62 18.74
N ALA A 329 19.95 -6.62 17.53
CA ALA A 329 20.82 -5.54 17.06
C ALA A 329 20.12 -4.18 17.01
N ALA A 330 18.81 -4.12 16.75
CA ALA A 330 18.05 -2.87 16.81
C ALA A 330 18.01 -2.30 18.24
N LEU A 331 17.79 -3.15 19.23
CA LEU A 331 17.73 -2.77 20.65
C LEU A 331 19.12 -2.51 21.24
N ASP A 332 20.18 -3.12 20.69
CA ASP A 332 21.56 -2.76 21.04
C ASP A 332 21.92 -1.35 20.57
N LEU A 333 21.38 -0.92 19.41
CA LEU A 333 21.57 0.44 18.89
C LEU A 333 20.74 1.48 19.65
N ASP A 334 19.52 1.13 20.07
CA ASP A 334 18.61 2.00 20.80
C ASP A 334 17.74 1.20 21.78
N PRO A 335 18.19 1.03 23.04
CA PRO A 335 17.44 0.32 24.07
C PRO A 335 16.11 0.98 24.45
N GLU A 336 15.96 2.29 24.20
CA GLU A 336 14.78 3.10 24.50
C GLU A 336 13.81 3.21 23.31
N SER A 337 14.04 2.42 22.25
CA SER A 337 13.14 2.38 21.10
C SER A 337 11.85 1.61 21.42
N ALA A 338 10.79 2.32 21.81
CA ALA A 338 9.46 1.73 22.00
C ALA A 338 8.98 0.97 20.75
N PHE A 339 9.29 1.50 19.57
CA PHE A 339 9.01 0.87 18.29
C PHE A 339 9.73 -0.48 18.12
N ALA A 340 11.01 -0.58 18.49
CA ALA A 340 11.76 -1.84 18.39
C ALA A 340 11.23 -2.89 19.37
N HIS A 341 10.95 -2.50 20.62
CA HIS A 341 10.30 -3.37 21.60
C HIS A 341 8.96 -3.88 21.08
N SER A 342 8.06 -2.99 20.66
CA SER A 342 6.75 -3.41 20.14
C SER A 342 6.85 -4.29 18.90
N ALA A 343 7.78 -4.00 17.98
CA ALA A 343 7.96 -4.82 16.78
C ALA A 343 8.52 -6.21 17.08
N ARG A 344 9.49 -6.33 18.01
CA ARG A 344 10.01 -7.62 18.47
C ARG A 344 8.95 -8.40 19.24
N GLY A 345 8.17 -7.72 20.10
CA GLY A 345 7.05 -8.34 20.81
C GLY A 345 6.01 -8.93 19.87
N LEU A 346 5.64 -8.22 18.79
CA LEU A 346 4.74 -8.74 17.75
C LEU A 346 5.33 -9.98 17.06
N PHE A 347 6.63 -9.97 16.75
CA PHE A 347 7.32 -11.13 16.19
C PHE A 347 7.31 -12.33 17.16
N LEU A 348 7.65 -12.11 18.43
CA LEU A 348 7.63 -13.14 19.48
C LEU A 348 6.24 -13.75 19.70
N GLN A 349 5.16 -12.95 19.59
CA GLN A 349 3.79 -13.49 19.59
C GLN A 349 3.58 -14.51 18.49
N THR A 350 4.08 -14.25 17.27
CA THR A 350 3.90 -15.19 16.15
C THR A 350 4.64 -16.51 16.38
N LEU A 351 5.74 -16.48 17.13
CA LEU A 351 6.49 -17.65 17.59
C LEU A 351 5.86 -18.35 18.81
N GLY A 352 4.77 -17.80 19.38
CA GLY A 352 4.15 -18.34 20.59
C GLY A 352 4.87 -18.01 21.90
N ARG A 353 5.91 -17.17 21.86
CA ARG A 353 6.69 -16.73 23.03
C ARG A 353 5.98 -15.58 23.74
N PHE A 354 4.78 -15.85 24.25
CA PHE A 354 3.88 -14.83 24.79
C PHE A 354 4.45 -14.11 26.03
N GLU A 355 5.22 -14.78 26.87
CA GLU A 355 5.84 -14.16 28.05
C GLU A 355 6.92 -13.13 27.66
N ASP A 356 7.78 -13.48 26.70
CA ASP A 356 8.79 -12.57 26.17
C ASP A 356 8.14 -11.40 25.43
N ALA A 357 7.12 -11.66 24.61
CA ALA A 357 6.34 -10.63 23.95
C ALA A 357 5.70 -9.65 24.96
N ALA A 358 5.12 -10.16 26.04
CA ALA A 358 4.52 -9.35 27.09
C ALA A 358 5.57 -8.47 27.81
N ARG A 359 6.82 -8.94 27.95
CA ARG A 359 7.93 -8.14 28.50
C ARG A 359 8.26 -6.97 27.58
N ASP A 360 8.38 -7.21 26.28
CA ASP A 360 8.65 -6.17 25.28
C ASP A 360 7.53 -5.13 25.20
N PHE A 361 6.27 -5.56 25.20
CA PHE A 361 5.14 -4.62 25.18
C PHE A 361 5.07 -3.77 26.45
N ARG A 362 5.42 -4.32 27.62
CA ARG A 362 5.54 -3.52 28.85
C ARG A 362 6.65 -2.48 28.75
N ALA A 363 7.80 -2.83 28.16
CA ALA A 363 8.86 -1.86 27.90
C ALA A 363 8.38 -0.75 26.95
N ALA A 364 7.67 -1.09 25.88
CA ALA A 364 7.06 -0.12 24.97
C ALA A 364 6.03 0.79 25.65
N ILE A 365 5.15 0.24 26.51
CA ILE A 365 4.20 1.01 27.33
C ILE A 365 4.93 1.97 28.27
N ALA A 366 6.02 1.55 28.91
CA ALA A 366 6.78 2.41 29.82
C ALA A 366 7.46 3.59 29.09
N LEU A 367 7.93 3.36 27.86
CA LEU A 367 8.59 4.38 27.03
C LEU A 367 7.59 5.35 26.37
N GLU A 368 6.42 4.86 25.95
CA GLU A 368 5.35 5.64 25.31
C GLU A 368 3.99 5.38 25.99
N PRO A 369 3.75 5.90 27.21
CA PRO A 369 2.56 5.58 28.00
C PRO A 369 1.25 6.12 27.40
N GLU A 370 1.31 7.04 26.44
CA GLU A 370 0.12 7.55 25.74
C GLU A 370 -0.15 6.84 24.41
N ASN A 371 0.68 5.88 24.02
CA ASN A 371 0.50 5.13 22.80
C ASN A 371 -0.42 3.92 23.04
N GLY A 372 -1.69 4.08 22.67
CA GLY A 372 -2.71 3.05 22.86
C GLY A 372 -2.43 1.75 22.09
N GLU A 373 -1.59 1.79 21.04
CA GLU A 373 -1.25 0.59 20.28
C GLU A 373 -0.53 -0.44 21.17
N HIS A 374 0.43 0.00 21.99
CA HIS A 374 1.20 -0.87 22.88
C HIS A 374 0.30 -1.62 23.86
N TYR A 375 -0.71 -0.95 24.41
CA TYR A 375 -1.73 -1.57 25.26
C TYR A 375 -2.59 -2.60 24.50
N ARG A 376 -2.97 -2.31 23.26
CA ARG A 376 -3.76 -3.24 22.44
C ARG A 376 -2.99 -4.52 22.11
N VAL A 377 -1.74 -4.41 21.70
CA VAL A 377 -0.91 -5.59 21.39
C VAL A 377 -0.57 -6.37 22.66
N TYR A 378 -0.35 -5.69 23.79
CA TYR A 378 -0.22 -6.32 25.10
C TYR A 378 -1.49 -7.09 25.49
N ALA A 379 -2.66 -6.45 25.40
CA ALA A 379 -3.95 -7.06 25.70
C ALA A 379 -4.25 -8.30 24.84
N ALA A 380 -3.73 -8.33 23.60
CA ALA A 380 -3.81 -9.49 22.73
C ALA A 380 -2.92 -10.67 23.19
N THR A 381 -1.89 -10.41 24.00
CA THR A 381 -0.88 -11.38 24.46
C THR A 381 -1.26 -12.06 25.77
N VAL A 382 -1.84 -11.29 26.71
CA VAL A 382 -2.05 -11.75 28.08
C VAL A 382 -3.51 -12.04 28.38
N LYS A 383 -3.75 -12.80 29.45
CA LYS A 383 -5.08 -13.03 30.01
C LYS A 383 -5.26 -12.16 31.25
N PHE A 384 -6.11 -11.13 31.14
CA PHE A 384 -6.47 -10.27 32.27
C PHE A 384 -7.24 -11.03 33.35
N ARG A 385 -7.11 -10.55 34.58
CA ARG A 385 -7.83 -11.06 35.76
C ARG A 385 -8.58 -9.92 36.43
N PRO A 386 -9.69 -10.21 37.15
CA PRO A 386 -10.36 -9.19 37.94
C PRO A 386 -9.38 -8.49 38.89
N GLY A 387 -9.39 -7.15 38.89
CA GLY A 387 -8.50 -6.32 39.72
C GLY A 387 -7.10 -6.05 39.12
N ASP A 388 -6.85 -6.42 37.87
CA ASP A 388 -5.59 -6.06 37.19
C ASP A 388 -5.45 -4.52 37.09
N PRO A 389 -4.40 -3.92 37.67
CA PRO A 389 -4.25 -2.46 37.73
C PRO A 389 -4.15 -1.82 36.34
N LEU A 390 -3.65 -2.54 35.34
CA LEU A 390 -3.51 -2.03 33.98
C LEU A 390 -4.88 -1.71 33.35
N ILE A 391 -5.95 -2.37 33.79
CA ILE A 391 -7.32 -2.03 33.33
C ILE A 391 -7.67 -0.62 33.77
N ALA A 392 -7.46 -0.28 35.05
CA ALA A 392 -7.75 1.04 35.57
C ALA A 392 -6.84 2.13 34.95
N GLU A 393 -5.58 1.80 34.69
CA GLU A 393 -4.65 2.68 33.96
C GLU A 393 -5.14 2.97 32.54
N MET A 394 -5.56 1.94 31.80
CA MET A 394 -6.13 2.10 30.45
C MET A 394 -7.43 2.91 30.46
N GLU A 395 -8.32 2.69 31.44
CA GLU A 395 -9.57 3.46 31.60
C GLU A 395 -9.26 4.95 31.85
N ALA A 396 -8.33 5.25 32.76
CA ALA A 396 -7.91 6.61 33.06
C ALA A 396 -7.25 7.30 31.86
N LEU A 397 -6.37 6.58 31.14
CA LEU A 397 -5.73 7.09 29.94
C LEU A 397 -6.75 7.34 28.82
N TYR A 398 -7.71 6.42 28.64
CA TYR A 398 -8.78 6.56 27.66
C TYR A 398 -9.57 7.85 27.90
N GLU A 399 -9.87 8.22 29.15
CA GLU A 399 -10.60 9.46 29.47
C GLU A 399 -9.74 10.73 29.41
N LYS A 400 -8.42 10.63 29.25
CA LYS A 400 -7.50 11.78 29.26
C LYS A 400 -7.85 12.82 28.17
N PRO A 401 -8.08 14.10 28.54
CA PRO A 401 -8.24 15.18 27.57
C PRO A 401 -6.99 15.35 26.70
N GLY A 402 -7.17 15.53 25.40
CA GLY A 402 -6.06 15.73 24.45
C GLY A 402 -5.37 14.44 23.99
N LEU A 403 -5.75 13.27 24.50
CA LEU A 403 -5.25 11.99 23.97
C LEU A 403 -5.54 11.89 22.47
N SER A 404 -4.54 11.44 21.71
CA SER A 404 -4.69 11.28 20.26
C SER A 404 -5.86 10.35 19.91
N VAL A 405 -6.54 10.65 18.80
CA VAL A 405 -7.65 9.82 18.29
C VAL A 405 -7.17 8.39 18.01
N ALA A 406 -5.95 8.21 17.51
CA ALA A 406 -5.37 6.90 17.23
C ALA A 406 -5.15 6.10 18.52
N SER A 407 -4.56 6.71 19.56
CA SER A 407 -4.37 6.06 20.86
C SER A 407 -5.71 5.67 21.50
N ARG A 408 -6.69 6.58 21.48
CA ARG A 408 -8.04 6.31 22.01
C ARG A 408 -8.72 5.15 21.29
N MET A 409 -8.57 5.08 19.97
CA MET A 409 -9.09 3.98 19.16
C MET A 409 -8.46 2.63 19.55
N HIS A 410 -7.13 2.55 19.71
CA HIS A 410 -6.48 1.32 20.15
C HIS A 410 -6.85 0.91 21.58
N LEU A 411 -6.92 1.88 22.51
CA LEU A 411 -7.33 1.63 23.89
C LEU A 411 -8.76 1.09 23.96
N ALA A 412 -9.68 1.54 23.09
CA ALA A 412 -11.03 1.01 23.04
C ALA A 412 -11.04 -0.51 22.80
N PHE A 413 -10.26 -1.00 21.83
CA PHE A 413 -10.14 -2.44 21.58
C PHE A 413 -9.40 -3.18 22.70
N ALA A 414 -8.37 -2.55 23.31
CA ALA A 414 -7.65 -3.11 24.45
C ALA A 414 -8.58 -3.30 25.67
N LEU A 415 -9.35 -2.26 26.00
CA LEU A 415 -10.32 -2.25 27.09
C LEU A 415 -11.46 -3.22 26.83
N ALA A 416 -12.06 -3.24 25.63
CA ALA A 416 -13.09 -4.21 25.30
C ALA A 416 -12.64 -5.66 25.55
N ARG A 417 -11.40 -5.98 25.14
CA ARG A 417 -10.80 -7.30 25.39
C ARG A 417 -10.52 -7.56 26.87
N ALA A 418 -10.02 -6.57 27.60
CA ALA A 418 -9.74 -6.71 29.03
C ALA A 418 -11.03 -6.90 29.84
N GLN A 419 -12.08 -6.12 29.54
CA GLN A 419 -13.39 -6.22 30.17
C GLN A 419 -14.06 -7.56 29.87
N GLU A 420 -13.97 -8.05 28.62
CA GLU A 420 -14.45 -9.40 28.26
C GLU A 420 -13.72 -10.49 29.07
N ALA A 421 -12.39 -10.38 29.20
CA ALA A 421 -11.58 -11.36 29.94
C ALA A 421 -11.94 -11.43 31.44
N VAL A 422 -12.35 -10.31 32.05
CA VAL A 422 -12.81 -10.26 33.45
C VAL A 422 -14.33 -10.43 33.60
N LYS A 423 -15.04 -10.76 32.51
CA LYS A 423 -16.50 -10.99 32.45
C LYS A 423 -17.36 -9.76 32.78
N ALA A 424 -16.81 -8.55 32.63
CA ALA A 424 -17.57 -7.30 32.72
C ALA A 424 -18.27 -7.01 31.37
N HIS A 425 -19.22 -7.88 31.00
CA HIS A 425 -19.84 -7.89 29.67
C HIS A 425 -20.55 -6.58 29.32
N ASP A 426 -21.17 -5.92 30.30
CA ASP A 426 -21.83 -4.62 30.19
C ASP A 426 -20.90 -3.49 29.73
N LYS A 427 -19.60 -3.61 29.99
CA LYS A 427 -18.60 -2.61 29.60
C LYS A 427 -18.00 -2.83 28.21
N VAL A 428 -18.18 -4.00 27.60
CA VAL A 428 -17.47 -4.36 26.36
C VAL A 428 -17.96 -3.53 25.16
N PHE A 429 -19.27 -3.50 24.91
CA PHE A 429 -19.83 -2.81 23.75
C PHE A 429 -19.66 -1.29 23.75
N PRO A 430 -19.76 -0.57 24.88
CA PRO A 430 -19.43 0.86 24.93
C PRO A 430 -18.05 1.19 24.33
N TYR A 431 -17.03 0.38 24.64
CA TYR A 431 -15.71 0.54 24.04
C TYR A 431 -15.69 0.11 22.56
N LEU A 432 -16.30 -1.04 22.22
CA LEU A 432 -16.32 -1.52 20.83
C LEU A 432 -17.01 -0.52 19.89
N VAL A 433 -18.17 0.03 20.27
CA VAL A 433 -18.90 1.02 19.46
C VAL A 433 -18.01 2.22 19.17
N THR A 434 -17.32 2.74 20.20
CA THR A 434 -16.45 3.90 20.02
C THR A 434 -15.22 3.57 19.16
N GLY A 435 -14.55 2.45 19.42
CA GLY A 435 -13.38 2.00 18.65
C GLY A 435 -13.70 1.76 17.18
N ASN A 436 -14.80 1.06 16.91
CA ASN A 436 -15.28 0.77 15.56
C ASN A 436 -15.71 2.06 14.83
N ALA A 437 -16.41 2.99 15.48
CA ALA A 437 -16.78 4.27 14.89
C ALA A 437 -15.56 5.12 14.49
N LEU A 438 -14.51 5.13 15.32
CA LEU A 438 -13.25 5.80 15.00
C LEU A 438 -12.54 5.17 13.79
N MET A 439 -12.51 3.83 13.72
CA MET A 439 -11.98 3.11 12.57
C MET A 439 -12.76 3.40 11.29
N ARG A 440 -14.10 3.31 11.34
CA ARG A 440 -14.99 3.59 10.20
C ARG A 440 -14.82 5.00 9.68
N ARG A 441 -14.75 6.00 10.58
CA ARG A 441 -14.54 7.39 10.19
C ARG A 441 -13.21 7.60 9.48
N ARG A 442 -12.16 6.88 9.88
CA ARG A 442 -10.83 7.00 9.27
C ARG A 442 -10.69 6.18 7.98
N TYR A 443 -11.35 5.04 7.91
CA TYR A 443 -11.28 4.08 6.81
C TYR A 443 -12.70 3.73 6.33
N PRO A 444 -13.38 4.63 5.60
CA PRO A 444 -14.76 4.42 5.18
C PRO A 444 -14.88 3.20 4.27
N TYR A 445 -16.03 2.53 4.38
CA TYR A 445 -16.38 1.35 3.61
C TYR A 445 -17.65 1.61 2.80
N ASP A 446 -17.71 1.01 1.61
CA ASP A 446 -18.84 1.09 0.69
C ASP A 446 -19.25 -0.35 0.33
N ILE A 447 -20.38 -0.77 0.91
CA ILE A 447 -20.93 -2.12 0.69
C ILE A 447 -21.47 -2.29 -0.74
N ALA A 448 -21.99 -1.22 -1.36
CA ALA A 448 -22.50 -1.26 -2.73
C ALA A 448 -21.36 -1.48 -3.74
N ALA A 449 -20.19 -0.86 -3.51
CA ALA A 449 -19.00 -1.15 -4.31
C ALA A 449 -18.58 -2.62 -4.22
N ARG A 450 -18.67 -3.25 -3.03
CA ARG A 450 -18.37 -4.67 -2.85
C ARG A 450 -19.42 -5.57 -3.50
N ARG A 451 -20.70 -5.18 -3.47
CA ARG A 451 -21.79 -5.86 -4.19
C ARG A 451 -21.51 -5.91 -5.69
N ALA A 452 -21.17 -4.76 -6.27
CA ALA A 452 -20.81 -4.66 -7.68
C ALA A 452 -19.58 -5.53 -8.03
N GLU A 453 -18.57 -5.56 -7.16
CA GLU A 453 -17.38 -6.41 -7.32
C GLU A 453 -17.73 -7.91 -7.35
N VAL A 454 -18.49 -8.40 -6.37
CA VAL A 454 -18.90 -9.81 -6.29
C VAL A 454 -19.78 -10.21 -7.47
N ASN A 455 -20.74 -9.37 -7.85
CA ASN A 455 -21.59 -9.60 -9.02
C ASN A 455 -20.76 -9.65 -10.31
N GLY A 456 -19.81 -8.72 -10.47
CA GLY A 456 -18.90 -8.70 -11.61
C GLY A 456 -18.04 -9.96 -11.71
N LEU A 457 -17.50 -10.46 -10.59
CA LEU A 457 -16.71 -11.70 -10.58
C LEU A 457 -17.58 -12.93 -10.91
N LYS A 458 -18.77 -13.04 -10.33
CA LYS A 458 -19.72 -14.11 -10.68
C LYS A 458 -20.05 -14.10 -12.18
N ALA A 459 -20.30 -12.92 -12.75
CA ALA A 459 -20.55 -12.77 -14.18
C ALA A 459 -19.34 -13.17 -15.02
N ALA A 460 -18.13 -12.76 -14.63
CA ALA A 460 -16.90 -13.06 -15.36
C ALA A 460 -16.55 -14.56 -15.39
N PHE A 461 -16.91 -15.32 -14.35
CA PHE A 461 -16.73 -16.78 -14.31
C PHE A 461 -17.94 -17.56 -14.84
N SER A 462 -19.08 -16.90 -15.08
CA SER A 462 -20.28 -17.57 -15.59
C SER A 462 -20.04 -18.13 -16.99
N GLY A 463 -20.21 -19.43 -17.17
CA GLY A 463 -19.99 -20.11 -18.46
C GLY A 463 -18.52 -20.23 -18.89
N ALA A 464 -17.56 -19.89 -18.03
CA ALA A 464 -16.13 -20.05 -18.34
C ALA A 464 -15.75 -21.54 -18.44
N ASP A 465 -14.86 -21.89 -19.37
CA ASP A 465 -14.24 -23.22 -19.41
C ASP A 465 -13.19 -23.37 -18.29
N LEU A 466 -13.53 -24.17 -17.28
CA LEU A 466 -12.67 -24.44 -16.14
C LEU A 466 -11.91 -25.78 -16.27
N THR A 467 -11.92 -26.39 -17.46
CA THR A 467 -11.15 -27.61 -17.73
C THR A 467 -9.66 -27.34 -17.56
N PRO A 468 -8.91 -28.13 -16.77
CA PRO A 468 -7.49 -27.92 -16.55
C PRO A 468 -6.68 -27.61 -17.80
N SER A 469 -5.80 -26.61 -17.73
CA SER A 469 -4.87 -26.32 -18.83
C SER A 469 -3.90 -27.50 -19.04
N PRO A 470 -3.62 -27.92 -20.29
CA PRO A 470 -2.69 -29.03 -20.56
C PRO A 470 -1.28 -28.79 -20.01
N ASP A 471 -0.86 -27.53 -19.94
CA ASP A 471 0.48 -27.12 -19.49
C ASP A 471 0.48 -26.68 -18.01
N ALA A 472 -0.54 -27.05 -17.23
CA ALA A 472 -0.58 -26.69 -15.82
C ALA A 472 0.59 -27.34 -15.04
N PRO A 473 1.23 -26.61 -14.12
CA PRO A 473 2.36 -27.13 -13.38
C PRO A 473 1.97 -28.32 -12.52
N ASP A 474 2.91 -29.23 -12.30
CA ASP A 474 2.77 -30.35 -11.35
C ASP A 474 2.95 -29.87 -9.90
N PHE A 475 2.08 -28.94 -9.49
CA PHE A 475 2.11 -28.27 -8.19
C PHE A 475 0.76 -28.43 -7.50
N ALA A 476 0.79 -28.89 -6.25
CA ALA A 476 -0.40 -29.28 -5.49
C ALA A 476 -0.54 -28.49 -4.17
N PRO A 477 -0.73 -27.16 -4.23
CA PRO A 477 -0.95 -26.36 -3.02
C PRO A 477 -2.30 -26.69 -2.38
N ILE A 478 -2.44 -26.37 -1.10
CA ILE A 478 -3.71 -26.51 -0.37
C ILE A 478 -4.19 -25.12 0.02
N PHE A 479 -5.21 -24.62 -0.66
CA PHE A 479 -5.83 -23.35 -0.30
C PHE A 479 -6.76 -23.54 0.89
N VAL A 480 -6.58 -22.75 1.95
CA VAL A 480 -7.48 -22.72 3.10
C VAL A 480 -8.18 -21.35 3.12
N THR A 481 -9.47 -21.33 2.84
CA THR A 481 -10.21 -20.09 2.58
C THR A 481 -11.52 -20.02 3.35
N GLY A 482 -12.14 -18.85 3.44
CA GLY A 482 -13.34 -18.60 4.24
C GLY A 482 -13.35 -17.21 4.85
N MET A 483 -14.35 -16.89 5.66
CA MET A 483 -14.37 -15.60 6.38
C MET A 483 -13.20 -15.50 7.37
N PRO A 484 -12.61 -14.31 7.60
CA PRO A 484 -11.70 -14.14 8.72
C PRO A 484 -12.38 -14.58 10.02
N ARG A 485 -11.62 -15.17 10.96
CA ARG A 485 -12.14 -15.68 12.26
C ARG A 485 -13.13 -16.86 12.19
N SER A 486 -13.33 -17.47 11.02
CA SER A 486 -14.12 -18.70 10.84
C SER A 486 -13.44 -19.98 11.34
N GLY A 487 -12.12 -19.95 11.58
CA GLY A 487 -11.36 -21.15 11.95
C GLY A 487 -10.32 -21.60 10.91
N THR A 488 -10.14 -20.84 9.82
CA THR A 488 -9.13 -21.12 8.78
C THR A 488 -7.72 -21.33 9.34
N THR A 489 -7.28 -20.56 10.34
CA THR A 489 -5.98 -20.79 10.99
C THR A 489 -5.91 -22.13 11.71
N LEU A 490 -6.97 -22.57 12.39
CA LEU A 490 -6.98 -23.88 13.05
C LEU A 490 -6.85 -25.00 12.02
N VAL A 491 -7.62 -24.91 10.92
CA VAL A 491 -7.57 -25.88 9.82
C VAL A 491 -6.19 -25.91 9.16
N GLU A 492 -5.58 -24.74 8.92
CA GLU A 492 -4.20 -24.66 8.40
C GLU A 492 -3.20 -25.27 9.38
N GLN A 493 -3.36 -25.08 10.68
CA GLN A 493 -2.50 -25.67 11.70
C GLN A 493 -2.60 -27.19 11.73
N ILE A 494 -3.81 -27.74 11.67
CA ILE A 494 -4.05 -29.18 11.54
C ILE A 494 -3.32 -29.72 10.30
N LEU A 495 -3.50 -29.08 9.14
CA LEU A 495 -2.83 -29.47 7.90
C LEU A 495 -1.31 -29.36 8.01
N ALA A 496 -0.78 -28.25 8.52
CA ALA A 496 0.66 -28.00 8.63
C ALA A 496 1.36 -28.84 9.71
N SER A 497 0.60 -29.58 10.52
CA SER A 497 1.15 -30.57 11.46
C SER A 497 1.42 -31.91 10.78
N HIS A 498 0.91 -32.10 9.56
CA HIS A 498 1.25 -33.25 8.74
C HIS A 498 2.68 -33.10 8.18
N PRO A 499 3.57 -34.10 8.30
CA PRO A 499 4.99 -33.99 7.95
C PRO A 499 5.28 -33.66 6.47
N ARG A 500 4.31 -33.88 5.58
CA ARG A 500 4.40 -33.54 4.15
C ARG A 500 3.82 -32.18 3.78
N VAL A 501 3.34 -31.40 4.74
CA VAL A 501 2.62 -30.15 4.49
C VAL A 501 3.27 -29.00 5.24
N GLY A 502 3.74 -28.02 4.49
CA GLY A 502 4.19 -26.73 5.01
C GLY A 502 3.04 -25.76 5.16
N GLY A 503 3.08 -24.95 6.20
CA GLY A 503 2.14 -23.85 6.35
C GLY A 503 2.73 -22.52 5.92
N ALA A 504 2.17 -21.86 4.90
CA ALA A 504 2.66 -20.54 4.45
C ALA A 504 1.89 -19.34 5.04
N GLY A 505 0.79 -19.57 5.77
CA GLY A 505 -0.05 -18.48 6.28
C GLY A 505 -0.79 -17.74 5.15
N GLU A 506 -1.03 -16.44 5.33
CA GLU A 506 -1.73 -15.60 4.34
C GLU A 506 -0.73 -15.04 3.31
N VAL A 507 -0.53 -15.76 2.19
CA VAL A 507 0.40 -15.30 1.13
C VAL A 507 -0.17 -14.12 0.35
N GLY A 508 -1.50 -14.03 0.21
CA GLY A 508 -2.19 -12.84 -0.31
C GLY A 508 -2.01 -12.55 -1.81
N TYR A 509 -1.28 -13.40 -2.54
CA TYR A 509 -0.93 -13.16 -3.95
C TYR A 509 -2.04 -13.55 -4.93
N PHE A 510 -2.57 -14.78 -4.80
CA PHE A 510 -3.30 -15.44 -5.88
C PHE A 510 -4.59 -14.71 -6.31
N ALA A 511 -5.47 -14.41 -5.35
CA ALA A 511 -6.75 -13.75 -5.64
C ALA A 511 -6.53 -12.37 -6.29
N GLY A 512 -5.61 -11.56 -5.75
CA GLY A 512 -5.26 -10.27 -6.32
C GLY A 512 -4.70 -10.38 -7.75
N ALA A 513 -3.81 -11.35 -8.00
CA ALA A 513 -3.23 -11.57 -9.32
C ALA A 513 -4.29 -11.97 -10.37
N VAL A 514 -5.22 -12.87 -10.03
CA VAL A 514 -6.31 -13.29 -10.92
C VAL A 514 -7.26 -12.13 -11.19
N THR A 515 -7.76 -11.45 -10.15
CA THR A 515 -8.66 -10.30 -10.32
C THR A 515 -8.02 -9.15 -11.09
N GLY A 516 -6.71 -8.92 -10.90
CA GLY A 516 -5.92 -7.93 -11.64
C GLY A 516 -5.79 -8.28 -13.12
N ALA A 517 -5.59 -9.55 -13.47
CA ALA A 517 -5.55 -10.01 -14.85
C ALA A 517 -6.91 -9.86 -15.56
N MET A 518 -8.01 -9.88 -14.80
CA MET A 518 -9.37 -9.68 -15.30
C MET A 518 -9.80 -8.21 -15.28
N ALA A 519 -9.00 -7.28 -14.76
CA ALA A 519 -9.45 -5.91 -14.50
C ALA A 519 -9.83 -5.17 -15.80
N ALA A 520 -11.02 -4.56 -15.80
CA ALA A 520 -11.54 -3.75 -16.89
C ALA A 520 -11.96 -2.35 -16.39
N PRO A 521 -12.12 -1.34 -17.27
CA PRO A 521 -12.60 -0.01 -16.87
C PRO A 521 -13.96 -0.02 -16.15
N LYS A 522 -14.79 -1.04 -16.38
CA LYS A 522 -16.09 -1.24 -15.75
C LYS A 522 -16.24 -2.68 -15.24
N GLY A 523 -15.55 -3.01 -14.15
CA GLY A 523 -15.60 -4.33 -13.51
C GLY A 523 -14.54 -5.29 -14.04
N PHE A 524 -14.96 -6.46 -14.49
CA PHE A 524 -14.06 -7.54 -14.90
C PHE A 524 -14.35 -8.00 -16.33
N LEU A 525 -13.31 -8.31 -17.09
CA LEU A 525 -13.41 -9.08 -18.34
C LEU A 525 -13.87 -10.50 -18.02
N PRO A 526 -14.57 -11.19 -18.94
CA PRO A 526 -14.80 -12.62 -18.85
C PRO A 526 -13.50 -13.38 -18.57
N PHE A 527 -13.52 -14.37 -17.66
CA PHE A 527 -12.32 -15.14 -17.31
C PHE A 527 -11.75 -15.87 -18.52
N ALA A 528 -12.61 -16.30 -19.46
CA ALA A 528 -12.22 -16.93 -20.72
C ALA A 528 -11.38 -16.02 -21.64
N ASP A 529 -11.44 -14.69 -21.44
CA ASP A 529 -10.68 -13.73 -22.24
C ASP A 529 -9.30 -13.42 -21.64
N VAL A 530 -8.98 -13.96 -20.45
CA VAL A 530 -7.66 -13.81 -19.85
C VAL A 530 -6.65 -14.70 -20.60
N PRO A 531 -5.53 -14.16 -21.11
CA PRO A 531 -4.57 -14.96 -21.85
C PRO A 531 -3.96 -16.10 -21.03
N ASP A 532 -3.86 -17.29 -21.63
CA ASP A 532 -3.23 -18.48 -21.01
C ASP A 532 -1.78 -18.23 -20.58
N THR A 533 -1.06 -17.35 -21.28
CA THR A 533 0.30 -16.92 -20.88
C THR A 533 0.28 -16.23 -19.51
N THR A 534 -0.66 -15.31 -19.29
CA THR A 534 -0.82 -14.60 -18.02
C THR A 534 -1.25 -15.55 -16.91
N LEU A 535 -2.16 -16.47 -17.21
CA LEU A 535 -2.59 -17.50 -16.27
C LEU A 535 -1.43 -18.41 -15.83
N ARG A 536 -0.56 -18.82 -16.75
CA ARG A 536 0.65 -19.59 -16.43
C ARG A 536 1.65 -18.80 -15.59
N GLU A 537 1.85 -17.52 -15.90
CA GLU A 537 2.71 -16.65 -15.08
C GLU A 537 2.19 -16.52 -13.64
N ILE A 538 0.88 -16.40 -13.44
CA ILE A 538 0.27 -16.38 -12.10
C ILE A 538 0.53 -17.70 -11.36
N ALA A 539 0.34 -18.84 -12.02
CA ALA A 539 0.58 -20.15 -11.41
C ALA A 539 2.06 -20.33 -11.00
N GLY A 540 2.99 -20.02 -11.91
CA GLY A 540 4.43 -20.14 -11.65
C GLY A 540 4.90 -19.20 -10.54
N ASN A 541 4.43 -17.95 -10.53
CA ASN A 541 4.77 -17.00 -9.46
C ASN A 541 4.24 -17.46 -8.09
N LEU A 542 3.04 -18.03 -8.03
CA LEU A 542 2.52 -18.60 -6.78
C LEU A 542 3.39 -19.78 -6.32
N GLU A 543 3.74 -20.69 -7.23
CA GLU A 543 4.59 -21.83 -6.92
C GLU A 543 5.94 -21.40 -6.36
N THR A 544 6.63 -20.46 -7.02
CA THR A 544 7.90 -19.91 -6.53
C THR A 544 7.77 -19.36 -5.11
N ARG A 545 6.73 -18.59 -4.83
CA ARG A 545 6.48 -17.98 -3.52
C ARG A 545 6.22 -19.02 -2.43
N LEU A 546 5.38 -20.02 -2.71
CA LEU A 546 5.05 -21.04 -1.73
C LEU A 546 6.23 -21.96 -1.43
N ARG A 547 7.01 -22.35 -2.44
CA ARG A 547 8.22 -23.17 -2.26
C ARG A 547 9.32 -22.45 -1.50
N ALA A 548 9.40 -21.12 -1.58
CA ALA A 548 10.34 -20.34 -0.78
C ALA A 548 10.02 -20.35 0.72
N LEU A 549 8.74 -20.56 1.08
CA LEU A 549 8.27 -20.54 2.47
C LEU A 549 8.31 -21.91 3.15
N SER A 550 8.42 -23.00 2.39
CA SER A 550 8.53 -24.35 2.94
C SER A 550 9.13 -25.34 1.95
N GLU A 551 10.04 -26.18 2.44
CA GLU A 551 10.60 -27.31 1.72
C GLU A 551 9.66 -28.53 1.65
N ALA A 552 8.52 -28.48 2.33
CA ALA A 552 7.57 -29.58 2.36
C ALA A 552 7.00 -29.88 0.97
N GLY A 553 6.69 -31.15 0.72
CA GLY A 553 6.17 -31.60 -0.59
C GLY A 553 4.84 -30.96 -0.99
N ARG A 554 4.07 -30.43 -0.03
CA ARG A 554 2.89 -29.60 -0.25
C ARG A 554 2.95 -28.37 0.65
N VAL A 555 2.34 -27.27 0.21
CA VAL A 555 2.31 -26.02 0.98
C VAL A 555 0.89 -25.48 1.00
N THR A 556 0.43 -25.06 2.17
CA THR A 556 -0.86 -24.39 2.30
C THR A 556 -0.75 -22.91 1.95
N ASP A 557 -1.76 -22.35 1.30
CA ASP A 557 -1.99 -20.91 1.24
C ASP A 557 -3.31 -20.61 1.96
N LYS A 558 -3.23 -20.02 3.16
CA LYS A 558 -4.39 -19.65 3.97
C LYS A 558 -4.91 -18.25 3.62
N SER A 559 -4.88 -17.89 2.34
CA SER A 559 -5.51 -16.65 1.86
C SER A 559 -7.03 -16.76 1.94
N ILE A 560 -7.61 -16.01 2.89
CA ILE A 560 -9.06 -15.99 3.13
C ILE A 560 -9.88 -15.49 1.94
N GLN A 561 -9.26 -14.90 0.90
CA GLN A 561 -9.96 -14.37 -0.27
C GLN A 561 -10.02 -15.33 -1.46
N THR A 562 -9.37 -16.50 -1.41
CA THR A 562 -9.37 -17.46 -2.54
C THR A 562 -10.79 -17.91 -2.93
N TYR A 563 -11.77 -17.85 -2.02
CA TYR A 563 -13.19 -18.08 -2.36
C TYR A 563 -13.74 -17.15 -3.44
N MET A 564 -13.08 -16.03 -3.76
CA MET A 564 -13.51 -15.14 -4.83
C MET A 564 -13.17 -15.67 -6.23
N VAL A 565 -12.22 -16.61 -6.35
CA VAL A 565 -11.60 -17.00 -7.64
C VAL A 565 -11.33 -18.52 -7.74
N MET A 566 -12.13 -19.36 -7.07
CA MET A 566 -11.91 -20.82 -7.04
C MET A 566 -11.84 -21.46 -8.44
N GLY A 567 -12.58 -20.92 -9.42
CA GLY A 567 -12.52 -21.37 -10.81
C GLY A 567 -11.13 -21.26 -11.44
N ALA A 568 -10.40 -20.19 -11.13
CA ALA A 568 -9.03 -20.04 -11.59
C ALA A 568 -8.12 -21.13 -11.00
N VAL A 569 -8.23 -21.43 -9.70
CA VAL A 569 -7.49 -22.54 -9.08
C VAL A 569 -7.70 -23.84 -9.87
N ARG A 570 -8.96 -24.18 -10.20
CA ARG A 570 -9.29 -25.40 -10.94
C ARG A 570 -8.67 -25.43 -12.34
N LYS A 571 -8.66 -24.30 -13.05
CA LYS A 571 -8.14 -24.18 -14.41
C LYS A 571 -6.61 -24.27 -14.46
N ILE A 572 -5.91 -23.60 -13.55
CA ILE A 572 -4.44 -23.38 -13.66
C ILE A 572 -3.61 -24.18 -12.66
N LEU A 573 -4.24 -24.78 -11.64
CA LEU A 573 -3.59 -25.60 -10.61
C LEU A 573 -4.43 -26.86 -10.34
N PRO A 574 -4.52 -27.80 -11.29
CA PRO A 574 -5.50 -28.90 -11.23
C PRO A 574 -5.26 -29.92 -10.12
N ARG A 575 -4.05 -29.94 -9.53
CA ARG A 575 -3.70 -30.78 -8.38
C ARG A 575 -3.87 -30.06 -7.04
N ALA A 576 -4.23 -28.78 -7.05
CA ALA A 576 -4.51 -28.03 -5.83
C ALA A 576 -5.77 -28.56 -5.15
N HIS A 577 -5.80 -28.42 -3.81
CA HIS A 577 -6.99 -28.69 -3.01
C HIS A 577 -7.49 -27.38 -2.43
N ILE A 578 -8.81 -27.23 -2.35
CA ILE A 578 -9.44 -26.05 -1.76
C ILE A 578 -10.25 -26.51 -0.56
N VAL A 579 -9.95 -25.95 0.60
CA VAL A 579 -10.64 -26.18 1.86
C VAL A 579 -11.35 -24.88 2.25
N LEU A 580 -12.68 -24.88 2.17
CA LEU A 580 -13.51 -23.77 2.60
C LEU A 580 -13.96 -24.00 4.06
N VAL A 581 -13.63 -23.06 4.94
CA VAL A 581 -14.01 -23.12 6.35
C VAL A 581 -15.19 -22.21 6.60
N ARG A 582 -16.24 -22.78 7.20
CA ARG A 582 -17.46 -22.10 7.63
C ARG A 582 -17.62 -22.26 9.13
N ARG A 583 -18.33 -21.31 9.73
CA ARG A 583 -18.62 -21.22 11.16
C ARG A 583 -19.93 -20.46 11.32
N ASP A 584 -20.61 -20.64 12.45
CA ASP A 584 -21.81 -19.86 12.75
C ASP A 584 -21.56 -18.35 12.48
N PRO A 585 -22.41 -17.70 11.67
CA PRO A 585 -22.23 -16.29 11.31
C PRO A 585 -22.22 -15.38 12.54
N ARG A 586 -23.00 -15.68 13.58
CA ARG A 586 -23.12 -14.84 14.77
C ARG A 586 -21.80 -14.78 15.52
N ASP A 587 -21.17 -15.94 15.72
CA ASP A 587 -19.86 -16.03 16.36
C ASP A 587 -18.73 -15.47 15.47
N THR A 588 -18.77 -15.77 14.18
CA THR A 588 -17.77 -15.29 13.22
C THR A 588 -17.76 -13.77 13.16
N LEU A 589 -18.92 -13.16 12.98
CA LEU A 589 -19.06 -11.72 12.78
C LEU A 589 -18.88 -10.96 14.10
N PHE A 590 -19.36 -11.48 15.23
CA PHE A 590 -19.00 -10.92 16.54
C PHE A 590 -17.48 -10.95 16.76
N SER A 591 -16.82 -12.07 16.42
CA SER A 591 -15.36 -12.17 16.53
C SER A 591 -14.63 -11.20 15.59
N ILE A 592 -15.19 -10.87 14.42
CA ILE A 592 -14.62 -9.84 13.53
C ILE A 592 -14.78 -8.46 14.17
N TYR A 593 -16.00 -8.10 14.59
CA TYR A 593 -16.36 -6.77 15.11
C TYR A 593 -15.58 -6.38 16.38
N LYS A 594 -15.24 -7.37 17.23
CA LYS A 594 -14.49 -7.11 18.47
C LYS A 594 -12.96 -7.05 18.31
N ASN A 595 -12.43 -7.24 17.10
CA ASN A 595 -10.99 -7.22 16.84
C ASN A 595 -10.60 -6.09 15.88
N MET A 596 -9.34 -5.66 15.99
CA MET A 596 -8.76 -4.64 15.11
C MET A 596 -7.87 -5.29 14.05
N PHE A 597 -8.28 -5.21 12.79
CA PHE A 597 -7.47 -5.56 11.62
C PHE A 597 -6.45 -4.46 11.31
N ALA A 598 -5.51 -4.76 10.42
CA ALA A 598 -4.57 -3.76 9.92
C ALA A 598 -5.34 -2.58 9.31
N GLU A 599 -4.87 -1.37 9.60
CA GLU A 599 -5.54 -0.14 9.18
C GLU A 599 -5.78 -0.08 7.66
N GLY A 600 -6.98 0.30 7.25
CA GLY A 600 -7.39 0.35 5.83
C GLY A 600 -7.74 -1.01 5.21
N THR A 601 -7.46 -2.13 5.89
CA THR A 601 -7.91 -3.48 5.50
C THR A 601 -9.22 -3.83 6.19
N HIS A 602 -9.96 -4.82 5.66
CA HIS A 602 -11.21 -5.33 6.26
C HIS A 602 -12.18 -4.23 6.72
N ARG A 603 -12.31 -3.16 5.94
CA ARG A 603 -13.04 -1.94 6.34
C ARG A 603 -14.52 -2.20 6.69
N TYR A 604 -15.09 -3.28 6.19
CA TYR A 604 -16.43 -3.78 6.53
C TYR A 604 -16.58 -4.22 7.99
N ALA A 605 -15.48 -4.52 8.70
CA ALA A 605 -15.49 -5.07 10.06
C ALA A 605 -16.02 -4.08 11.11
N TYR A 606 -16.05 -2.79 10.80
CA TYR A 606 -16.24 -1.71 11.77
C TYR A 606 -17.65 -1.12 11.78
N ASP A 607 -18.62 -1.83 11.19
CA ASP A 607 -20.05 -1.52 11.26
C ASP A 607 -20.86 -2.82 11.21
N LEU A 608 -21.82 -2.96 12.11
CA LEU A 608 -22.58 -4.21 12.26
C LEU A 608 -23.45 -4.52 11.04
N ARG A 609 -24.02 -3.52 10.37
CA ARG A 609 -24.88 -3.74 9.20
C ARG A 609 -24.04 -4.11 7.98
N ASP A 610 -22.98 -3.33 7.71
CA ASP A 610 -22.05 -3.64 6.61
C ASP A 610 -21.44 -5.03 6.77
N LEU A 611 -21.10 -5.43 8.00
CA LEU A 611 -20.54 -6.74 8.30
C LEU A 611 -21.55 -7.87 8.00
N GLY A 612 -22.82 -7.68 8.34
CA GLY A 612 -23.90 -8.63 8.00
C GLY A 612 -24.10 -8.76 6.49
N HIS A 613 -24.18 -7.65 5.77
CA HIS A 613 -24.30 -7.63 4.31
C HIS A 613 -23.07 -8.23 3.62
N TYR A 614 -21.87 -7.96 4.14
CA TYR A 614 -20.63 -8.57 3.64
C TYR A 614 -20.64 -10.09 3.77
N TYR A 615 -21.15 -10.62 4.88
CA TYR A 615 -21.26 -12.07 5.05
C TYR A 615 -22.22 -12.71 4.04
N ARG A 616 -23.31 -12.04 3.71
CA ARG A 616 -24.23 -12.51 2.66
C ARG A 616 -23.56 -12.57 1.29
N LEU A 617 -22.74 -11.58 0.97
CA LEU A 617 -21.90 -11.58 -0.24
C LEU A 617 -20.96 -12.79 -0.30
N PHE A 618 -20.36 -13.15 0.83
CA PHE A 618 -19.56 -14.36 0.95
C PHE A 618 -20.40 -15.61 0.68
N GLU A 619 -21.57 -15.75 1.31
CA GLU A 619 -22.48 -16.89 1.11
C GLU A 619 -22.97 -17.02 -0.34
N GLU A 620 -23.30 -15.90 -0.99
CA GLU A 620 -23.70 -15.89 -2.40
C GLU A 620 -22.57 -16.33 -3.33
N MET A 621 -21.34 -15.92 -3.06
CA MET A 621 -20.17 -16.34 -3.85
C MET A 621 -19.87 -17.84 -3.63
N VAL A 622 -19.95 -18.32 -2.39
CA VAL A 622 -19.81 -19.75 -2.10
C VAL A 622 -20.93 -20.56 -2.78
N GLY A 623 -22.17 -20.08 -2.73
CA GLY A 623 -23.30 -20.70 -3.42
C GLY A 623 -23.11 -20.78 -4.94
N PHE A 624 -22.56 -19.72 -5.54
CA PHE A 624 -22.16 -19.72 -6.95
C PHE A 624 -21.13 -20.82 -7.24
N TRP A 625 -20.07 -20.96 -6.42
CA TRP A 625 -19.07 -22.01 -6.64
C TRP A 625 -19.60 -23.41 -6.40
N ARG A 626 -20.54 -23.63 -5.48
CA ARG A 626 -21.20 -24.95 -5.35
C ARG A 626 -21.90 -25.35 -6.64
N ALA A 627 -22.54 -24.40 -7.33
CA ALA A 627 -23.23 -24.64 -8.58
C ALA A 627 -22.26 -24.84 -9.77
N VAL A 628 -21.18 -24.05 -9.84
CA VAL A 628 -20.22 -24.07 -10.96
C VAL A 628 -19.15 -25.17 -10.82
N LEU A 629 -18.77 -25.52 -9.59
CA LEU A 629 -17.73 -26.49 -9.25
C LEU A 629 -18.27 -27.56 -8.27
N PRO A 630 -19.25 -28.39 -8.67
CA PRO A 630 -19.77 -29.44 -7.80
C PRO A 630 -18.64 -30.42 -7.44
N GLY A 631 -18.37 -30.56 -6.13
CA GLY A 631 -17.26 -31.37 -5.62
C GLY A 631 -15.86 -30.76 -5.84
N GLY A 632 -15.75 -29.50 -6.26
CA GLY A 632 -14.49 -28.83 -6.55
C GLY A 632 -13.72 -28.32 -5.32
N PHE A 633 -14.33 -28.37 -4.13
CA PHE A 633 -13.71 -27.98 -2.87
C PHE A 633 -14.31 -28.77 -1.69
N HIS A 634 -13.55 -28.89 -0.61
CA HIS A 634 -13.97 -29.52 0.64
C HIS A 634 -14.46 -28.45 1.62
N GLU A 635 -15.62 -28.66 2.23
CA GLU A 635 -16.16 -27.75 3.24
C GLU A 635 -15.97 -28.32 4.64
N ILE A 636 -15.53 -27.46 5.56
CA ILE A 636 -15.46 -27.74 7.00
C ILE A 636 -16.40 -26.80 7.71
N GLN A 637 -17.30 -27.36 8.52
CA GLN A 637 -18.04 -26.60 9.53
C GLN A 637 -17.26 -26.62 10.85
N TYR A 638 -16.94 -25.43 11.36
CA TYR A 638 -16.11 -25.26 12.56
C TYR A 638 -16.70 -25.99 13.77
N GLU A 639 -18.00 -25.89 13.99
CA GLU A 639 -18.68 -26.52 15.13
C GLU A 639 -18.57 -28.05 15.09
N ASP A 640 -18.62 -28.66 13.91
CA ASP A 640 -18.44 -30.11 13.74
C ASP A 640 -16.99 -30.51 14.07
N LEU A 641 -16.00 -29.72 13.62
CA LEU A 641 -14.59 -29.93 13.95
C LEU A 641 -14.34 -29.82 15.46
N ILE A 642 -15.01 -28.91 16.15
CA ILE A 642 -14.89 -28.78 17.61
C ILE A 642 -15.62 -29.93 18.34
N ALA A 643 -16.74 -30.39 17.81
CA ALA A 643 -17.55 -31.45 18.40
C ALA A 643 -16.92 -32.85 18.24
N ALA A 644 -16.32 -33.12 17.08
CA ALA A 644 -15.68 -34.39 16.74
C ALA A 644 -14.31 -34.20 16.05
N PRO A 645 -13.28 -33.72 16.79
CA PRO A 645 -11.99 -33.33 16.20
C PRO A 645 -11.32 -34.40 15.34
N GLU A 646 -11.25 -35.65 15.83
CA GLU A 646 -10.58 -36.72 15.10
C GLU A 646 -11.31 -37.08 13.80
N VAL A 647 -12.64 -37.18 13.85
CA VAL A 647 -13.46 -37.56 12.70
C VAL A 647 -13.33 -36.52 11.59
N GLU A 648 -13.49 -35.24 11.91
CA GLU A 648 -13.41 -34.17 10.92
C GLU A 648 -11.97 -33.95 10.43
N THR A 649 -10.96 -34.13 11.30
CA THR A 649 -9.55 -34.06 10.88
C THR A 649 -9.21 -35.19 9.91
N ARG A 650 -9.67 -36.42 10.15
CA ARG A 650 -9.48 -37.54 9.21
C ARG A 650 -10.10 -37.26 7.84
N LYS A 651 -11.31 -36.69 7.81
CA LYS A 651 -11.98 -36.28 6.56
C LYS A 651 -11.20 -35.21 5.82
N LEU A 652 -10.72 -34.18 6.51
CA LEU A 652 -9.90 -33.11 5.96
C LEU A 652 -8.62 -33.65 5.31
N ILE A 653 -7.87 -34.49 6.04
CA ILE A 653 -6.61 -35.08 5.55
C ILE A 653 -6.85 -35.94 4.31
N ALA A 654 -7.91 -36.77 4.33
CA ALA A 654 -8.31 -37.58 3.19
C ALA A 654 -8.74 -36.72 1.98
N ALA A 655 -9.51 -35.65 2.20
CA ALA A 655 -9.95 -34.72 1.16
C ALA A 655 -8.78 -34.00 0.49
N CYS A 656 -7.69 -33.77 1.22
CA CYS A 656 -6.44 -33.25 0.68
C CYS A 656 -5.57 -34.33 0.00
N GLY A 657 -6.02 -35.59 -0.10
CA GLY A 657 -5.27 -36.69 -0.70
C GLY A 657 -3.97 -36.99 0.06
N LEU A 658 -4.00 -36.89 1.39
CA LEU A 658 -2.88 -37.17 2.29
C LEU A 658 -3.16 -38.45 3.11
N PRO A 659 -2.12 -39.23 3.47
CA PRO A 659 -2.27 -40.30 4.44
C PRO A 659 -2.58 -39.73 5.83
N TRP A 660 -3.19 -40.54 6.69
CA TRP A 660 -3.42 -40.16 8.08
C TRP A 660 -2.11 -40.10 8.87
N GLU A 661 -1.96 -39.08 9.71
CA GLU A 661 -0.85 -38.91 10.65
C GLU A 661 -1.38 -38.33 11.97
N ASP A 662 -1.04 -38.96 13.10
CA ASP A 662 -1.57 -38.57 14.42
C ASP A 662 -1.18 -37.15 14.84
N ALA A 663 -0.05 -36.64 14.33
CA ALA A 663 0.41 -35.27 14.56
C ALA A 663 -0.63 -34.20 14.18
N CYS A 664 -1.57 -34.52 13.28
CA CYS A 664 -2.66 -33.62 12.89
C CYS A 664 -3.62 -33.29 14.07
N LEU A 665 -3.67 -34.13 15.11
CA LEU A 665 -4.44 -33.88 16.34
C LEU A 665 -3.67 -33.06 17.38
N SER A 666 -2.34 -33.10 17.33
CA SER A 666 -1.44 -32.35 18.20
C SER A 666 -1.00 -31.01 17.60
N PHE A 667 -1.85 -30.38 16.78
CA PHE A 667 -1.51 -29.18 16.02
C PHE A 667 -1.01 -27.99 16.86
N HIS A 668 -1.43 -27.94 18.13
CA HIS A 668 -1.09 -26.89 19.08
C HIS A 668 0.34 -27.00 19.63
N GLU A 669 1.00 -28.15 19.42
CA GLU A 669 2.38 -28.41 19.82
C GLU A 669 3.39 -27.96 18.75
N THR A 670 2.93 -27.42 17.61
CA THR A 670 3.84 -27.00 16.54
C THR A 670 4.58 -25.69 16.88
N ASP A 671 5.88 -25.70 16.63
CA ASP A 671 6.75 -24.52 16.82
C ASP A 671 6.74 -23.57 15.61
N ARG A 672 5.99 -23.91 14.54
CA ARG A 672 5.87 -23.06 13.36
C ARG A 672 5.33 -21.68 13.74
N ARG A 673 5.88 -20.65 13.10
CA ARG A 673 5.36 -19.29 13.23
C ARG A 673 3.93 -19.16 12.70
N VAL A 674 3.07 -18.45 13.44
CA VAL A 674 1.68 -18.20 13.07
C VAL A 674 1.35 -16.72 13.16
N SER A 675 1.14 -16.07 12.01
CA SER A 675 0.78 -14.65 11.94
C SER A 675 -0.73 -14.47 11.74
N THR A 676 -1.47 -14.30 12.84
CA THR A 676 -2.93 -14.14 12.82
C THR A 676 -3.45 -13.60 14.15
N LEU A 677 -4.62 -12.95 14.13
CA LEU A 677 -5.36 -12.57 15.34
C LEU A 677 -5.77 -13.80 16.19
N SER A 678 -5.71 -15.01 15.63
CA SER A 678 -6.01 -16.27 16.32
C SER A 678 -4.78 -16.97 16.91
N VAL A 679 -3.60 -16.34 16.93
CA VAL A 679 -2.32 -17.00 17.30
C VAL A 679 -2.37 -17.69 18.67
N TYR A 680 -2.94 -17.03 19.69
CA TYR A 680 -3.09 -17.62 21.02
C TYR A 680 -4.03 -18.83 21.01
N GLN A 681 -5.15 -18.74 20.27
CA GLN A 681 -6.16 -19.80 20.21
C GLN A 681 -5.63 -21.10 19.60
N VAL A 682 -4.81 -21.01 18.55
CA VAL A 682 -4.33 -22.20 17.83
C VAL A 682 -3.12 -22.87 18.48
N ARG A 683 -2.52 -22.23 19.49
CA ARG A 683 -1.49 -22.81 20.36
C ARG A 683 -2.07 -23.44 21.62
N GLN A 684 -3.35 -23.82 21.59
CA GLN A 684 -4.06 -24.50 22.67
C GLN A 684 -4.79 -25.71 22.08
N PRO A 685 -5.02 -26.77 22.87
CA PRO A 685 -5.93 -27.84 22.48
C PRO A 685 -7.32 -27.28 22.09
N ILE A 686 -8.06 -28.01 21.25
CA ILE A 686 -9.42 -27.62 20.86
C ILE A 686 -10.28 -27.42 22.13
N TYR A 687 -10.94 -26.26 22.21
CA TYR A 687 -11.79 -25.88 23.33
C TYR A 687 -13.14 -25.35 22.85
N LYS A 688 -14.17 -25.44 23.71
CA LYS A 688 -15.57 -25.12 23.36
C LYS A 688 -15.99 -23.67 23.65
N SER A 689 -15.20 -22.91 24.40
CA SER A 689 -15.57 -21.54 24.84
C SER A 689 -15.67 -20.50 23.72
N SER A 690 -15.28 -20.83 22.49
CA SER A 690 -15.48 -19.99 21.32
C SER A 690 -16.87 -20.12 20.71
N VAL A 691 -17.64 -21.17 21.04
CA VAL A 691 -18.98 -21.42 20.51
C VAL A 691 -20.02 -20.69 21.35
N ALA A 692 -20.96 -20.02 20.68
CA ALA A 692 -22.05 -19.23 21.27
C ALA A 692 -21.62 -18.04 22.15
N ALA A 693 -20.42 -17.49 21.91
CA ALA A 693 -19.93 -16.32 22.65
C ALA A 693 -20.76 -15.05 22.39
N TRP A 694 -21.45 -15.01 21.24
CA TRP A 694 -22.37 -13.92 20.87
C TRP A 694 -23.59 -13.81 21.80
N GLU A 695 -23.96 -14.86 22.54
CA GLU A 695 -25.17 -14.87 23.38
C GLU A 695 -25.12 -13.81 24.49
N HIS A 696 -23.93 -13.53 25.03
CA HIS A 696 -23.72 -12.49 26.04
C HIS A 696 -24.01 -11.07 25.52
N TYR A 697 -24.09 -10.90 24.21
CA TYR A 697 -24.18 -9.61 23.52
C TYR A 697 -25.32 -9.58 22.50
N LYS A 698 -26.31 -10.46 22.67
CA LYS A 698 -27.40 -10.64 21.71
C LYS A 698 -28.12 -9.33 21.39
N ASP A 699 -28.37 -8.50 22.40
CA ASP A 699 -29.09 -7.24 22.25
C ASP A 699 -28.22 -6.20 21.51
N ASP A 700 -26.94 -6.10 21.84
CA ASP A 700 -26.00 -5.20 21.15
C ASP A 700 -25.77 -5.60 19.68
N LEU A 701 -25.88 -6.90 19.37
CA LEU A 701 -25.72 -7.46 18.02
C LEU A 701 -27.01 -7.42 17.18
N ALA A 702 -28.12 -6.88 17.70
CA ALA A 702 -29.38 -6.81 16.96
C ALA A 702 -29.26 -6.19 15.55
N PRO A 703 -28.47 -5.11 15.30
CA PRO A 703 -28.29 -4.56 13.96
C PRO A 703 -27.62 -5.53 12.98
N LEU A 704 -26.69 -6.35 13.46
CA LEU A 704 -26.02 -7.38 12.68
C LEU A 704 -27.00 -8.47 12.26
N PHE A 705 -27.83 -8.94 13.20
CA PHE A 705 -28.83 -9.97 12.92
C PHE A 705 -29.91 -9.50 11.96
N ALA A 706 -30.33 -8.23 12.06
CA ALA A 706 -31.21 -7.63 11.07
C ALA A 706 -30.58 -7.70 9.67
N ALA A 707 -29.34 -7.25 9.51
CA ALA A 707 -28.64 -7.27 8.22
C ALA A 707 -28.43 -8.68 7.63
N LEU A 708 -28.27 -9.71 8.47
CA LEU A 708 -28.20 -11.10 8.01
C LEU A 708 -29.53 -11.59 7.43
N ASN A 709 -30.66 -11.15 8.01
CA ASN A 709 -32.01 -11.62 7.70
C ASN A 709 -32.79 -10.74 6.71
N GLU A 710 -32.24 -9.61 6.25
CA GLU A 710 -32.89 -8.72 5.28
C GLU A 710 -33.04 -9.39 3.91
N ASP A 711 -34.24 -9.77 3.46
CA ASP A 711 -34.42 -10.33 2.10
C ASP A 711 -34.23 -9.24 1.01
N GLY A 712 -33.51 -9.57 -0.07
CA GLY A 712 -33.34 -8.66 -1.23
C GLY A 712 -32.18 -7.66 -1.15
N ASP A 713 -31.97 -6.93 -2.25
CA ASP A 713 -30.92 -5.91 -2.43
C ASP A 713 -31.21 -4.71 -1.50
N PRO A 714 -30.31 -4.32 -0.56
CA PRO A 714 -30.55 -3.23 0.37
C PRO A 714 -30.79 -1.87 -0.32
N ASP A 715 -30.48 -1.74 -1.61
CA ASP A 715 -30.60 -0.51 -2.38
C ASP A 715 -31.74 -0.50 -3.43
N GLY A 716 -32.54 -1.58 -3.55
CA GLY A 716 -33.75 -1.56 -4.39
C GLY A 716 -33.53 -1.10 -5.83
N ILE A 717 -32.55 -1.65 -6.54
CA ILE A 717 -32.43 -1.48 -8.00
C ILE A 717 -32.82 -2.82 -8.65
N GLU A 718 -34.09 -2.93 -9.06
CA GLU A 718 -34.53 -3.89 -10.07
C GLU A 718 -33.86 -3.62 -11.43
#